data_AF-A0A7Y2MZP0-F1
#
_entry.id   AF-A0A7Y2MZP0-F1
#
_cell.length_a   1.000
_cell.length_b   1.000
_cell.length_c   1.000
_cell.angle_alpha   90.00
_cell.angle_beta   90.00
_cell.angle_gamma   90.00
#
_symmetry.space_group_name_H-M   'P 1'
#
loop_
_entity.id
_entity.type
_entity.pdbx_description
1 polymer ?
#
loop_
_entity_poly.entity_id
_entity_poly.type
_entity_poly.pdbx_seq_one_letter_code
_entity_poly.pdbx_strand_id
1 'polypeptide(L)'
;MTGLSSISCVIVVAMTMAAAGPPAGPGAPVPVPAPATIDQLDPPRRLGARSVAALHTREIIPDVVIVPDAASYLGAIEAWTSDRFWPVLIDDGSLEARDDIARFVRGFAPRRVVRWSGRDRVWPETPAGRVVAVERALARAWDLEEGTGGGASFAGALDALGVTPAGVVVAGANDPAWTAALALAAGRAQPIAWLETTVDFGGVYSPLEAAGLQARVEALVAATGRSWETLGDEVDAVTLCLNAPSRIRTAPDTWLATTDHLGRTGAGDRERWAWFGQVPGQPARAAYAAMCAMFITPRSAWLFDGYPVETPYTTWDATTAAEPLRERGIEITLFDNPDASLRTWRMAASRPIDAGLVFVNTHGDRGDFNLHPGRASAGDVPILNVPAAVYMVHSWSAANLASRRTVGGRWLERGVFAYFGSVQEPYLQSFVPTPVVTARLAAGYPWGAAVRLEPSPPWKLATVGDPLFTGLPRPPRVDEPLPLVGAEPLEATLRRELAQKSFAVVVDTLAMLGRDDEAAQLAIALLRDRPEQYTPDVARRSILPLFRSGRGMEIPAAVERIGFSHRRDRRLLDAMWLFAAPRLAAFDGATLDTFARHLRPDQVAVDALDLAPVLRQRVGPAAARDLLTSAMSKESSRRGRRNLERALRSR
;
A
#
# COMPACT_ATOMS: atom_id res chain seq x y z
N MET A 1 55.37 61.47 -25.29
CA MET A 1 54.68 60.34 -25.95
C MET A 1 55.24 59.05 -25.32
N THR A 2 54.94 58.71 -24.05
CA THR A 2 53.72 58.10 -23.44
C THR A 2 53.54 56.63 -23.82
N GLY A 3 53.59 55.63 -22.93
CA GLY A 3 53.79 55.61 -21.48
C GLY A 3 53.73 54.16 -20.97
N LEU A 4 54.56 53.85 -19.98
CA LEU A 4 54.51 52.67 -19.09
C LEU A 4 54.38 53.25 -17.68
N SER A 5 53.44 52.76 -16.86
CA SER A 5 53.39 53.07 -15.43
C SER A 5 52.71 51.97 -14.65
N SER A 6 53.47 51.41 -13.72
CA SER A 6 52.99 50.76 -12.50
C SER A 6 53.00 51.77 -11.35
N ILE A 7 52.35 51.41 -10.24
CA ILE A 7 52.63 51.81 -8.84
C ILE A 7 51.80 52.98 -8.25
N SER A 8 51.21 52.61 -7.09
CA SER A 8 50.86 53.38 -5.88
C SER A 8 49.66 54.31 -5.86
N CYS A 9 48.76 54.02 -4.92
CA CYS A 9 48.39 55.04 -3.95
C CYS A 9 48.35 54.43 -2.54
N VAL A 10 49.26 54.90 -1.69
CA VAL A 10 49.28 54.71 -0.24
C VAL A 10 48.48 55.87 0.36
N ILE A 11 47.47 55.58 1.16
CA ILE A 11 46.89 56.55 2.10
C ILE A 11 47.15 56.02 3.52
N VAL A 12 47.95 56.79 4.25
CA VAL A 12 48.14 56.72 5.71
C VAL A 12 47.29 57.84 6.32
N VAL A 13 46.97 57.71 7.62
CA VAL A 13 46.35 58.68 8.55
C VAL A 13 44.82 58.53 8.65
N ALA A 14 44.16 58.37 9.81
CA ALA A 14 44.53 58.40 11.23
C ALA A 14 43.65 57.40 12.01
N MET A 15 44.23 56.73 13.02
CA MET A 15 43.46 56.08 14.07
C MET A 15 42.85 57.14 14.99
N THR A 16 41.56 57.38 14.87
CA THR A 16 40.75 57.92 15.96
C THR A 16 40.33 56.76 16.85
N MET A 17 40.86 56.71 18.07
CA MET A 17 40.31 55.87 19.13
C MET A 17 38.91 56.40 19.48
N ALA A 18 37.88 55.80 18.89
CA ALA A 18 36.54 55.91 19.42
C ALA A 18 36.50 55.09 20.73
N ALA A 19 36.14 55.77 21.82
CA ALA A 19 35.96 55.16 23.12
C ALA A 19 35.01 53.96 23.00
N ALA A 20 35.47 52.81 23.49
CA ALA A 20 34.65 51.62 23.63
C ALA A 20 33.45 51.98 24.52
N GLY A 21 32.25 52.01 23.93
CA GLY A 21 31.02 51.99 24.71
C GLY A 21 31.01 50.74 25.60
N PRO A 22 30.40 50.81 26.79
CA PRO A 22 30.34 49.66 27.70
C PRO A 22 29.73 48.45 26.98
N PRO A 23 30.21 47.23 27.29
CA PRO A 23 29.70 46.02 26.64
C PRO A 23 28.19 45.96 26.82
N ALA A 24 27.47 45.78 25.71
CA ALA A 24 26.04 45.49 25.74
C ALA A 24 25.84 44.30 26.69
N GLY A 25 25.04 44.52 27.73
CA GLY A 25 24.74 43.50 28.73
C GLY A 25 24.19 42.24 28.08
N PRO A 26 24.24 41.09 28.80
CA PRO A 26 23.72 39.82 28.29
C PRO A 26 22.31 40.03 27.76
N GLY A 27 22.15 39.84 26.44
CA GLY A 27 20.87 39.98 25.77
C GLY A 27 19.83 39.15 26.49
N ALA A 28 18.67 39.77 26.77
CA ALA A 28 17.54 39.08 27.35
C ALA A 28 17.29 37.79 26.55
N PRO A 29 17.09 36.63 27.22
CA PRO A 29 16.84 35.38 26.53
C PRO A 29 15.67 35.58 25.57
N VAL A 30 15.89 35.31 24.28
CA VAL A 30 14.84 35.29 23.28
C VAL A 30 13.79 34.31 23.80
N PRO A 31 12.53 34.74 24.03
CA PRO A 31 11.50 33.84 24.51
C PRO A 31 11.39 32.69 23.52
N VAL A 32 11.64 31.46 23.99
CA VAL A 32 11.34 30.27 23.20
C VAL A 32 9.83 30.31 22.96
N PRO A 33 9.35 30.40 21.70
CA PRO A 33 7.93 30.43 21.44
C PRO A 33 7.28 29.18 22.02
N ALA A 34 6.16 29.37 22.72
CA ALA A 34 5.37 28.24 23.21
C ALA A 34 5.00 27.32 22.04
N PRO A 35 4.99 25.99 22.25
CA PRO A 35 4.59 25.05 21.20
C PRO A 35 3.19 25.42 20.69
N ALA A 36 3.04 25.49 19.36
CA ALA A 36 1.76 25.81 18.74
C ALA A 36 0.69 24.78 19.14
N THR A 37 -0.52 25.26 19.41
CA THR A 37 -1.67 24.38 19.63
C THR A 37 -2.10 23.74 18.30
N ILE A 38 -2.83 22.61 18.35
CA ILE A 38 -3.31 21.92 17.14
C ILE A 38 -4.07 22.88 16.21
N ASP A 39 -4.87 23.79 16.78
CA ASP A 39 -5.66 24.77 16.03
C ASP A 39 -4.81 25.82 15.32
N GLN A 40 -3.56 26.02 15.72
CA GLN A 40 -2.63 26.96 15.07
C GLN A 40 -1.87 26.32 13.91
N LEU A 41 -1.97 25.00 13.73
CA LEU A 41 -1.33 24.29 12.62
C LEU A 41 -2.07 24.57 11.30
N ASP A 42 -1.34 24.53 10.18
CA ASP A 42 -1.95 24.53 8.85
C ASP A 42 -2.86 23.30 8.67
N PRO A 43 -3.94 23.39 7.86
CA PRO A 43 -4.96 22.34 7.80
C PRO A 43 -4.42 20.91 7.62
N PRO A 44 -3.47 20.65 6.70
CA PRO A 44 -2.86 19.33 6.57
C PRO A 44 -2.18 18.80 7.84
N ARG A 45 -1.43 19.65 8.56
CA ARG A 45 -0.77 19.27 9.82
C ARG A 45 -1.78 19.10 10.94
N ARG A 46 -2.80 19.97 11.00
CA ARG A 46 -3.91 19.86 11.94
C ARG A 46 -4.62 18.52 11.79
N LEU A 47 -4.93 18.11 10.56
CA LEU A 47 -5.55 16.81 10.30
C LEU A 47 -4.66 15.64 10.75
N GLY A 48 -3.37 15.69 10.44
CA GLY A 48 -2.40 14.68 10.90
C GLY A 48 -2.37 14.57 12.43
N ALA A 49 -2.33 15.71 13.13
CA ALA A 49 -2.34 15.77 14.59
C ALA A 49 -3.64 15.22 15.18
N ARG A 50 -4.82 15.59 14.65
CA ARG A 50 -6.13 15.06 15.11
C ARG A 50 -6.23 13.54 14.93
N SER A 51 -5.86 13.05 13.74
CA SER A 51 -5.86 11.62 13.43
C SER A 51 -5.01 10.80 14.40
N VAL A 52 -3.84 11.34 14.75
CA VAL A 52 -2.91 10.70 15.69
C VAL A 52 -3.40 10.83 17.14
N ALA A 53 -3.97 11.97 17.52
CA ALA A 53 -4.54 12.18 18.85
C ALA A 53 -5.67 11.19 19.13
N ALA A 54 -6.57 10.98 18.17
CA ALA A 54 -7.67 10.02 18.30
C ALA A 54 -7.21 8.57 18.52
N LEU A 55 -6.08 8.16 17.93
CA LEU A 55 -5.49 6.84 18.19
C LEU A 55 -4.80 6.78 19.56
N HIS A 56 -4.17 7.87 20.01
CA HIS A 56 -3.40 7.93 21.26
C HIS A 56 -4.25 8.05 22.52
N THR A 57 -5.57 8.13 22.40
CA THR A 57 -6.47 7.97 23.54
C THR A 57 -6.48 6.53 24.09
N ARG A 58 -5.90 5.58 23.35
CA ARG A 58 -5.93 4.14 23.61
C ARG A 58 -4.55 3.52 23.57
N GLU A 59 -4.42 2.34 24.14
CA GLU A 59 -3.19 1.54 24.13
C GLU A 59 -3.37 0.26 23.33
N ILE A 60 -2.28 -0.21 22.71
CA ILE A 60 -2.30 -1.38 21.82
C ILE A 60 -1.93 -2.63 22.62
N ILE A 61 -2.80 -3.65 22.63
CA ILE A 61 -2.39 -5.01 22.99
C ILE A 61 -1.66 -5.59 21.77
N PRO A 62 -0.36 -5.95 21.87
CA PRO A 62 0.47 -6.30 20.71
C PRO A 62 0.24 -7.75 20.22
N ASP A 63 -0.98 -8.25 20.35
CA ASP A 63 -1.38 -9.57 19.85
C ASP A 63 -2.16 -9.41 18.54
N VAL A 64 -1.84 -10.23 17.54
CA VAL A 64 -2.61 -10.29 16.30
C VAL A 64 -3.68 -11.37 16.41
N VAL A 65 -4.93 -10.98 16.21
CA VAL A 65 -6.07 -11.91 16.21
C VAL A 65 -6.44 -12.27 14.79
N ILE A 66 -6.39 -13.56 14.47
CA ILE A 66 -6.86 -14.12 13.20
C ILE A 66 -8.24 -14.72 13.40
N VAL A 67 -9.20 -14.28 12.62
CA VAL A 67 -10.58 -14.80 12.61
C VAL A 67 -10.90 -15.50 11.29
N PRO A 68 -11.82 -16.48 11.27
CA PRO A 68 -12.11 -17.25 10.05
C PRO A 68 -13.04 -16.50 9.06
N ASP A 69 -13.81 -15.52 9.52
CA ASP A 69 -14.87 -14.90 8.74
C ASP A 69 -15.22 -13.49 9.23
N ALA A 70 -16.08 -12.81 8.47
CA ALA A 70 -16.49 -11.44 8.75
C ALA A 70 -17.41 -11.31 9.99
N ALA A 71 -18.14 -12.37 10.35
CA ALA A 71 -18.99 -12.35 11.55
C ALA A 71 -18.15 -12.39 12.83
N SER A 72 -17.13 -13.26 12.84
CA SER A 72 -16.09 -13.32 13.86
C SER A 72 -15.28 -12.03 13.89
N TYR A 73 -14.98 -11.43 12.73
CA TYR A 73 -14.31 -10.13 12.67
C TYR A 73 -15.08 -9.04 13.43
N LEU A 74 -16.39 -8.93 13.19
CA LEU A 74 -17.25 -7.98 13.92
C LEU A 74 -17.21 -8.24 15.43
N GLY A 75 -17.22 -9.52 15.86
CA GLY A 75 -17.07 -9.89 17.27
C GLY A 75 -15.73 -9.51 17.90
N ALA A 76 -14.63 -9.63 17.15
CA ALA A 76 -13.32 -9.28 17.66
C ALA A 76 -13.11 -7.76 17.77
N ILE A 77 -13.65 -6.96 16.84
CA ILE A 77 -13.61 -5.49 16.93
C ILE A 77 -14.53 -4.97 18.05
N GLU A 78 -15.71 -5.58 18.19
CA GLU A 78 -16.65 -5.26 19.26
C GLU A 78 -16.07 -5.44 20.67
N ALA A 79 -15.10 -6.34 20.82
CA ALA A 79 -14.44 -6.59 22.10
C ALA A 79 -13.36 -5.54 22.43
N TRP A 80 -13.02 -4.64 21.50
CA TRP A 80 -12.20 -3.48 21.83
C TRP A 80 -12.93 -2.60 22.86
N THR A 81 -12.17 -1.75 23.55
CA THR A 81 -12.69 -0.84 24.60
C THR A 81 -12.20 0.58 24.37
N SER A 82 -12.76 1.56 25.06
CA SER A 82 -12.36 2.97 24.97
C SER A 82 -10.88 3.25 25.31
N ASP A 83 -10.18 2.29 25.91
CA ASP A 83 -8.77 2.36 26.32
C ASP A 83 -7.86 1.28 25.70
N ARG A 84 -8.41 0.19 25.11
CA ARG A 84 -7.63 -0.93 24.54
C ARG A 84 -8.13 -1.34 23.17
N PHE A 85 -7.18 -1.71 22.31
CA PHE A 85 -7.46 -2.30 21.00
C PHE A 85 -6.25 -3.09 20.47
N TRP A 86 -6.48 -3.91 19.44
CA TRP A 86 -5.48 -4.81 18.86
C TRP A 86 -5.78 -5.13 17.39
N PRO A 87 -4.78 -5.52 16.59
CA PRO A 87 -5.01 -5.92 15.21
C PRO A 87 -5.90 -7.16 15.08
N VAL A 88 -6.88 -7.10 14.17
CA VAL A 88 -7.75 -8.23 13.81
C VAL A 88 -7.68 -8.45 12.29
N LEU A 89 -7.39 -9.66 11.86
CA LEU A 89 -7.26 -10.03 10.44
C LEU A 89 -8.13 -11.24 10.12
N ILE A 90 -8.60 -11.37 8.88
CA ILE A 90 -9.47 -12.47 8.45
C ILE A 90 -8.64 -13.47 7.63
N ASP A 91 -8.64 -14.75 8.02
CA ASP A 91 -8.16 -15.88 7.21
C ASP A 91 -9.38 -16.57 6.58
N ASP A 92 -9.76 -16.14 5.38
CA ASP A 92 -10.86 -16.72 4.59
C ASP A 92 -10.47 -18.05 3.91
N GLY A 93 -9.31 -18.62 4.25
CA GLY A 93 -8.75 -19.83 3.66
C GLY A 93 -8.03 -19.61 2.33
N SER A 94 -8.08 -18.42 1.75
CA SER A 94 -7.33 -18.09 0.55
C SER A 94 -5.83 -17.91 0.84
N LEU A 95 -4.99 -18.12 -0.19
CA LEU A 95 -3.57 -17.76 -0.09
C LEU A 95 -3.37 -16.25 0.03
N GLU A 96 -4.31 -15.43 -0.45
CA GLU A 96 -4.22 -13.98 -0.37
C GLU A 96 -4.34 -13.48 1.05
N ALA A 97 -5.39 -13.90 1.75
CA ALA A 97 -5.59 -13.57 3.15
C ALA A 97 -4.39 -14.00 4.02
N ARG A 98 -3.85 -15.19 3.78
CA ARG A 98 -2.69 -15.70 4.54
C ARG A 98 -1.40 -14.96 4.22
N ASP A 99 -1.15 -14.59 2.97
CA ASP A 99 0.00 -13.75 2.63
C ASP A 99 -0.13 -12.34 3.21
N ASP A 100 -1.35 -11.79 3.22
CA ASP A 100 -1.67 -10.51 3.87
C ASP A 100 -1.44 -10.57 5.38
N ILE A 101 -1.88 -11.64 6.05
CA ILE A 101 -1.60 -11.90 7.47
C ILE A 101 -0.10 -12.00 7.74
N ALA A 102 0.60 -12.84 6.98
CA ALA A 102 2.05 -13.01 7.11
C ALA A 102 2.79 -11.68 6.92
N ARG A 103 2.36 -10.88 5.93
CA ARG A 103 2.90 -9.55 5.65
C ARG A 103 2.66 -8.62 6.83
N PHE A 104 1.44 -8.54 7.34
CA PHE A 104 1.10 -7.73 8.50
C PHE A 104 1.93 -8.14 9.73
N VAL A 105 2.05 -9.44 10.02
CA VAL A 105 2.80 -9.95 11.17
C VAL A 105 4.28 -9.55 11.10
N ARG A 106 4.92 -9.66 9.93
CA ARG A 106 6.31 -9.17 9.75
C ARG A 106 6.43 -7.66 9.93
N GLY A 107 5.45 -6.90 9.44
CA GLY A 107 5.44 -5.44 9.54
C GLY A 107 5.20 -4.93 10.98
N PHE A 108 4.23 -5.53 11.66
CA PHE A 108 3.79 -5.14 13.00
C PHE A 108 4.68 -5.72 14.11
N ALA A 109 5.28 -6.90 13.90
CA ALA A 109 6.06 -7.62 14.91
C ALA A 109 5.26 -7.80 16.23
N PRO A 110 4.20 -8.63 16.21
CA PRO A 110 3.39 -8.88 17.39
C PRO A 110 4.16 -9.69 18.45
N ARG A 111 3.69 -9.60 19.68
CA ARG A 111 4.09 -10.47 20.78
C ARG A 111 3.56 -11.90 20.57
N ARG A 112 2.32 -12.04 20.11
CA ARG A 112 1.67 -13.33 19.81
C ARG A 112 0.74 -13.22 18.61
N VAL A 113 0.53 -14.34 17.93
CA VAL A 113 -0.52 -14.49 16.93
C VAL A 113 -1.50 -15.55 17.43
N VAL A 114 -2.78 -15.21 17.51
CA VAL A 114 -3.82 -16.10 18.03
C VAL A 114 -4.92 -16.30 16.99
N ARG A 115 -5.60 -17.44 17.04
CA ARG A 115 -6.85 -17.67 16.33
C ARG A 115 -8.02 -17.52 17.28
N TRP A 116 -9.07 -16.86 16.82
CA TRP A 116 -10.31 -16.69 17.56
C TRP A 116 -11.52 -16.80 16.63
N SER A 117 -12.63 -17.30 17.14
CA SER A 117 -13.88 -17.44 16.39
C SER A 117 -15.06 -17.13 17.29
N GLY A 118 -15.95 -16.23 16.88
CA GLY A 118 -17.21 -15.97 17.56
C GLY A 118 -18.26 -16.99 17.10
N ARG A 119 -18.09 -18.27 17.43
CA ARG A 119 -18.79 -19.42 16.80
C ARG A 119 -20.33 -19.33 16.74
N ASP A 120 -20.94 -18.55 17.61
CA ASP A 120 -22.39 -18.40 17.70
C ASP A 120 -22.92 -17.14 16.97
N ARG A 121 -22.05 -16.35 16.35
CA ARG A 121 -22.43 -15.10 15.71
C ARG A 121 -22.85 -15.33 14.25
N VAL A 122 -24.10 -15.00 13.96
CA VAL A 122 -24.67 -15.04 12.61
C VAL A 122 -24.58 -13.64 11.98
N TRP A 123 -24.07 -13.58 10.76
CA TRP A 123 -24.10 -12.33 9.97
C TRP A 123 -25.53 -12.02 9.53
N PRO A 124 -26.07 -10.80 9.77
CA PRO A 124 -27.44 -10.49 9.40
C PRO A 124 -27.68 -10.60 7.89
N GLU A 125 -28.83 -11.17 7.51
CA GLU A 125 -29.19 -11.37 6.10
C GLU A 125 -29.59 -10.05 5.42
N THR A 126 -30.27 -9.15 6.14
CA THR A 126 -30.79 -7.90 5.58
C THR A 126 -29.79 -6.75 5.69
N PRO A 127 -29.75 -5.81 4.73
CA PRO A 127 -28.88 -4.64 4.80
C PRO A 127 -29.08 -3.83 6.09
N ALA A 128 -30.33 -3.57 6.49
CA ALA A 128 -30.63 -2.86 7.73
C ALA A 128 -30.13 -3.59 8.98
N GLY A 129 -30.26 -4.93 9.04
CA GLY A 129 -29.72 -5.71 10.14
C GLY A 129 -28.20 -5.64 10.23
N ARG A 130 -27.50 -5.57 9.08
CA ARG A 130 -26.05 -5.41 9.03
C ARG A 130 -25.60 -4.04 9.53
N VAL A 131 -26.29 -2.97 9.14
CA VAL A 131 -26.06 -1.62 9.66
C VAL A 131 -26.14 -1.63 11.19
N VAL A 132 -27.24 -2.14 11.75
CA VAL A 132 -27.45 -2.22 13.20
C VAL A 132 -26.34 -3.04 13.87
N ALA A 133 -25.94 -4.17 13.28
CA ALA A 133 -24.87 -4.99 13.85
C ALA A 133 -23.52 -4.27 13.88
N VAL A 134 -23.17 -3.53 12.82
CA VAL A 134 -21.92 -2.77 12.72
C VAL A 134 -21.91 -1.58 13.67
N GLU A 135 -22.98 -0.79 13.70
CA GLU A 135 -23.09 0.37 14.59
C GLU A 135 -23.05 -0.05 16.07
N ARG A 136 -23.71 -1.15 16.42
CA ARG A 136 -23.64 -1.71 17.76
C ARG A 136 -22.22 -2.16 18.14
N ALA A 137 -21.48 -2.76 17.21
CA ALA A 137 -20.08 -3.10 17.45
C ALA A 137 -19.20 -1.87 17.61
N LEU A 138 -19.45 -0.82 16.81
CA LEU A 138 -18.75 0.46 16.91
C LEU A 138 -18.98 1.15 18.25
N ALA A 139 -20.23 1.21 18.73
CA ALA A 139 -20.55 1.76 20.05
C ALA A 139 -19.82 1.01 21.18
N ARG A 140 -19.88 -0.32 21.16
CA ARG A 140 -19.20 -1.15 22.17
C ARG A 140 -17.68 -1.04 22.13
N ALA A 141 -17.07 -0.86 20.96
CA ALA A 141 -15.64 -0.65 20.83
C ALA A 141 -15.11 0.61 21.55
N TRP A 142 -16.03 1.47 22.00
CA TRP A 142 -15.80 2.71 22.75
C TRP A 142 -16.55 2.76 24.10
N ASP A 143 -17.04 1.61 24.60
CA ASP A 143 -17.81 1.52 25.85
C ASP A 143 -19.06 2.43 25.89
N LEU A 144 -19.65 2.71 24.72
CA LEU A 144 -20.86 3.53 24.59
C LEU A 144 -22.14 2.69 24.66
N GLU A 145 -23.25 3.35 24.99
CA GLU A 145 -24.58 2.72 25.02
C GLU A 145 -25.00 2.19 23.64
N GLU A 146 -25.75 1.09 23.61
CA GLU A 146 -26.29 0.57 22.35
C GLU A 146 -27.19 1.61 21.66
N GLY A 147 -27.10 1.68 20.32
CA GLY A 147 -27.83 2.67 19.53
C GLY A 147 -27.08 4.00 19.34
N THR A 148 -25.95 4.21 20.00
CA THR A 148 -25.11 5.41 19.79
C THR A 148 -24.20 5.30 18.57
N GLY A 149 -24.00 4.13 17.97
CA GLY A 149 -23.01 3.90 16.92
C GLY A 149 -23.31 4.47 15.53
N GLY A 150 -24.44 5.15 15.33
CA GLY A 150 -24.82 5.74 14.04
C GLY A 150 -24.42 7.21 13.92
N GLY A 151 -23.87 7.61 12.76
CA GLY A 151 -23.73 9.01 12.32
C GLY A 151 -23.52 10.07 13.42
N ALA A 152 -24.51 10.96 13.56
CA ALA A 152 -24.49 12.08 14.51
C ALA A 152 -24.54 11.67 15.99
N SER A 153 -25.24 10.58 16.33
CA SER A 153 -25.28 10.12 17.74
C SER A 153 -23.89 9.65 18.19
N PHE A 154 -23.14 9.01 17.29
CA PHE A 154 -21.78 8.58 17.60
C PHE A 154 -20.85 9.78 17.73
N ALA A 155 -20.95 10.73 16.80
CA ALA A 155 -20.19 11.98 16.86
C ALA A 155 -20.43 12.73 18.19
N GLY A 156 -21.67 12.88 18.63
CA GLY A 156 -22.00 13.55 19.90
C GLY A 156 -21.53 12.77 21.13
N ALA A 157 -21.57 11.43 21.09
CA ALA A 157 -21.05 10.60 22.17
C ALA A 157 -19.52 10.73 22.31
N LEU A 158 -18.79 10.83 21.19
CA LEU A 158 -17.35 11.08 21.20
C LEU A 158 -17.00 12.47 21.74
N ASP A 159 -17.82 13.50 21.46
CA ASP A 159 -17.61 14.84 22.03
C ASP A 159 -17.71 14.80 23.57
N ALA A 160 -18.62 14.00 24.12
CA ALA A 160 -18.73 13.79 25.57
C ALA A 160 -17.49 13.11 26.17
N LEU A 161 -16.73 12.35 25.36
CA LEU A 161 -15.43 11.77 25.72
C LEU A 161 -14.25 12.72 25.44
N GLY A 162 -14.49 13.91 24.89
CA GLY A 162 -13.45 14.85 24.48
C GLY A 162 -12.65 14.38 23.25
N VAL A 163 -13.22 13.50 22.42
CA VAL A 163 -12.58 12.97 21.22
C VAL A 163 -13.20 13.60 19.98
N THR A 164 -12.42 14.39 19.24
CA THR A 164 -12.85 14.97 17.97
C THR A 164 -12.49 14.05 16.80
N PRO A 165 -13.47 13.54 16.03
CA PRO A 165 -13.22 12.77 14.83
C PRO A 165 -12.36 13.54 13.83
N ALA A 166 -11.40 12.85 13.21
CA ALA A 166 -10.54 13.42 12.18
C ALA A 166 -11.12 13.23 10.75
N GLY A 167 -12.38 12.80 10.61
CA GLY A 167 -13.03 12.59 9.32
C GLY A 167 -14.24 11.66 9.40
N VAL A 168 -14.78 11.29 8.24
CA VAL A 168 -15.95 10.39 8.10
C VAL A 168 -15.59 9.15 7.28
N VAL A 169 -16.18 8.01 7.64
CA VAL A 169 -16.09 6.78 6.86
C VAL A 169 -17.39 6.55 6.11
N VAL A 170 -17.34 6.33 4.79
CA VAL A 170 -18.51 5.98 3.98
C VAL A 170 -18.48 4.50 3.66
N ALA A 171 -19.59 3.79 3.86
CA ALA A 171 -19.69 2.35 3.66
C ALA A 171 -21.06 1.91 3.14
N GLY A 172 -21.11 0.78 2.43
CA GLY A 172 -22.34 0.11 2.01
C GLY A 172 -22.59 -1.12 2.86
N ALA A 173 -23.84 -1.35 3.29
CA ALA A 173 -24.23 -2.52 4.06
C ALA A 173 -24.14 -3.83 3.27
N ASN A 174 -24.19 -3.75 1.93
CA ASN A 174 -23.96 -4.89 1.04
C ASN A 174 -22.53 -4.96 0.47
N ASP A 175 -21.72 -3.93 0.68
CA ASP A 175 -20.37 -3.89 0.15
C ASP A 175 -19.41 -4.63 1.10
N PRO A 176 -18.66 -5.65 0.64
CA PRO A 176 -17.75 -6.40 1.50
C PRO A 176 -16.65 -5.55 2.16
N ALA A 177 -16.39 -4.35 1.65
CA ALA A 177 -15.43 -3.41 2.23
C ALA A 177 -15.88 -2.80 3.57
N TRP A 178 -17.12 -3.06 4.06
CA TRP A 178 -17.59 -2.62 5.38
C TRP A 178 -16.66 -3.02 6.54
N THR A 179 -15.89 -4.11 6.38
CA THR A 179 -14.90 -4.55 7.38
C THR A 179 -13.78 -3.53 7.60
N ALA A 180 -13.35 -2.82 6.55
CA ALA A 180 -12.48 -1.67 6.69
C ALA A 180 -13.21 -0.52 7.37
N ALA A 181 -14.48 -0.30 7.02
CA ALA A 181 -15.26 0.80 7.57
C ALA A 181 -15.39 0.71 9.08
N LEU A 182 -15.80 -0.46 9.60
CA LEU A 182 -15.90 -0.73 11.02
C LEU A 182 -14.56 -0.51 11.72
N ALA A 183 -13.47 -1.06 11.18
CA ALA A 183 -12.16 -0.94 11.81
C ALA A 183 -11.64 0.49 11.86
N LEU A 184 -11.74 1.25 10.77
CA LEU A 184 -11.30 2.64 10.73
C LEU A 184 -12.17 3.51 11.63
N ALA A 185 -13.49 3.33 11.60
CA ALA A 185 -14.42 4.01 12.50
C ALA A 185 -14.11 3.73 13.97
N ALA A 186 -13.96 2.46 14.33
CA ALA A 186 -13.68 2.04 15.69
C ALA A 186 -12.28 2.46 16.16
N GLY A 187 -11.27 2.43 15.30
CA GLY A 187 -9.90 2.77 15.67
C GLY A 187 -9.63 4.28 15.71
N ARG A 188 -10.22 5.05 14.78
CA ARG A 188 -9.97 6.50 14.65
C ARG A 188 -11.11 7.39 15.17
N ALA A 189 -12.07 6.80 15.88
CA ALA A 189 -13.24 7.52 16.39
C ALA A 189 -13.99 8.28 15.27
N GLN A 190 -14.29 7.61 14.16
CA GLN A 190 -14.97 8.23 13.01
C GLN A 190 -16.41 7.74 12.90
N PRO A 191 -17.40 8.61 12.62
CA PRO A 191 -18.74 8.17 12.29
C PRO A 191 -18.76 7.42 10.95
N ILE A 192 -19.67 6.44 10.84
CA ILE A 192 -19.97 5.75 9.59
C ILE A 192 -21.20 6.39 8.95
N ALA A 193 -21.04 6.78 7.69
CA ALA A 193 -22.10 7.22 6.80
C ALA A 193 -22.46 6.10 5.82
N TRP A 194 -23.69 5.63 5.88
CA TRP A 194 -24.15 4.51 5.05
C TRP A 194 -24.62 4.97 3.67
N LEU A 195 -24.00 4.41 2.63
CA LEU A 195 -24.26 4.73 1.23
C LEU A 195 -24.10 3.49 0.36
N GLU A 196 -25.21 3.03 -0.21
CA GLU A 196 -25.18 1.98 -1.24
C GLU A 196 -24.72 2.56 -2.59
N THR A 197 -23.94 1.77 -3.31
CA THR A 197 -23.44 2.13 -4.64
C THR A 197 -23.26 0.89 -5.51
N THR A 198 -22.99 1.10 -6.80
CA THR A 198 -22.56 0.03 -7.70
C THR A 198 -21.21 -0.52 -7.25
N VAL A 199 -21.17 -1.83 -7.01
CA VAL A 199 -19.98 -2.60 -6.60
C VAL A 199 -19.19 -2.99 -7.85
N ASP A 200 -18.41 -2.06 -8.39
CA ASP A 200 -17.47 -2.28 -9.49
C ASP A 200 -16.22 -1.38 -9.35
N PHE A 201 -15.21 -1.85 -8.60
CA PHE A 201 -13.98 -1.08 -8.39
C PHE A 201 -13.20 -0.82 -9.69
N GLY A 202 -13.30 -1.74 -10.67
CA GLY A 202 -12.69 -1.59 -12.00
C GLY A 202 -13.50 -0.73 -12.97
N GLY A 203 -14.68 -0.30 -12.54
CA GLY A 203 -15.69 0.36 -13.34
C GLY A 203 -15.36 1.81 -13.68
N VAL A 204 -16.40 2.50 -14.15
CA VAL A 204 -16.34 3.90 -14.58
C VAL A 204 -17.64 4.58 -14.20
N TYR A 205 -17.55 5.74 -13.56
CA TYR A 205 -18.71 6.64 -13.47
C TYR A 205 -18.82 7.54 -14.70
N SER A 206 -20.05 7.79 -15.13
CA SER A 206 -20.41 8.96 -15.92
C SER A 206 -20.35 10.23 -15.06
N PRO A 207 -20.31 11.44 -15.67
CA PRO A 207 -20.33 12.68 -14.92
C PRO A 207 -21.57 12.85 -14.04
N LEU A 208 -22.73 12.36 -14.51
CA LEU A 208 -23.99 12.42 -13.76
C LEU A 208 -23.96 11.51 -12.53
N GLU A 209 -23.45 10.28 -12.68
CA GLU A 209 -23.31 9.36 -11.55
C GLU A 209 -22.30 9.88 -10.51
N ALA A 210 -21.20 10.48 -10.97
CA ALA A 210 -20.20 11.09 -10.11
C ALA A 210 -20.77 12.29 -9.32
N ALA A 211 -21.50 13.18 -9.98
CA ALA A 211 -22.17 14.31 -9.33
C ALA A 211 -23.23 13.84 -8.33
N GLY A 212 -24.01 12.81 -8.67
CA GLY A 212 -24.98 12.21 -7.75
C GLY A 212 -24.31 11.54 -6.54
N LEU A 213 -23.15 10.90 -6.74
CA LEU A 213 -22.36 10.36 -5.64
C LEU A 213 -21.82 11.47 -4.73
N GLN A 214 -21.27 12.53 -5.31
CA GLN A 214 -20.77 13.70 -4.60
C GLN A 214 -21.85 14.30 -3.70
N ALA A 215 -23.01 14.66 -4.27
CA ALA A 215 -24.10 15.28 -3.52
C ALA A 215 -24.60 14.40 -2.37
N ARG A 216 -24.63 13.07 -2.53
CA ARG A 216 -25.01 12.14 -1.45
C ARG A 216 -23.96 12.09 -0.35
N VAL A 217 -22.66 12.09 -0.69
CA VAL A 217 -21.58 12.12 0.31
C VAL A 217 -21.61 13.43 1.08
N GLU A 218 -21.74 14.57 0.39
CA GLU A 218 -21.87 15.90 0.99
C GLU A 218 -23.07 15.96 1.95
N ALA A 219 -24.24 15.46 1.55
CA ALA A 219 -25.41 15.39 2.41
C ALA A 219 -25.20 14.50 3.65
N LEU A 220 -24.50 13.37 3.50
CA LEU A 220 -24.18 12.48 4.61
C LEU A 220 -23.19 13.10 5.59
N VAL A 221 -22.19 13.85 5.09
CA VAL A 221 -21.25 14.58 5.95
C VAL A 221 -21.97 15.73 6.67
N ALA A 222 -22.81 16.49 5.97
CA ALA A 222 -23.63 17.53 6.59
C ALA A 222 -24.53 16.98 7.71
N ALA A 223 -25.08 15.78 7.54
CA ALA A 223 -25.91 15.11 8.54
C ALA A 223 -25.15 14.73 9.83
N THR A 224 -23.81 14.79 9.85
CA THR A 224 -23.03 14.61 11.08
C THR A 224 -23.12 15.79 12.05
N GLY A 225 -23.57 16.95 11.57
CA GLY A 225 -23.67 18.19 12.36
C GLY A 225 -22.34 18.91 12.58
N ARG A 226 -21.24 18.43 11.97
CA ARG A 226 -19.90 19.01 12.07
C ARG A 226 -19.59 19.95 10.91
N SER A 227 -18.66 20.89 11.09
CA SER A 227 -18.18 21.72 9.97
C SER A 227 -17.42 20.89 8.92
N TRP A 228 -17.58 21.20 7.62
CA TRP A 228 -17.01 20.38 6.52
C TRP A 228 -16.79 21.09 5.17
N GLU A 229 -16.96 22.41 5.05
CA GLU A 229 -16.97 23.09 3.74
C GLU A 229 -15.58 23.50 3.25
N THR A 230 -14.58 23.54 4.14
CA THR A 230 -13.21 23.97 3.83
C THR A 230 -12.15 23.11 4.53
N LEU A 231 -10.94 23.08 3.96
CA LEU A 231 -9.83 22.39 4.63
C LEU A 231 -9.54 23.01 6.00
N GLY A 232 -9.45 22.15 7.02
CA GLY A 232 -9.21 22.56 8.41
C GLY A 232 -10.46 22.58 9.27
N ASP A 233 -11.64 22.36 8.67
CA ASP A 233 -12.89 22.11 9.38
C ASP A 233 -12.85 20.82 10.19
N GLU A 234 -13.88 20.58 11.00
CA GLU A 234 -14.01 19.35 11.81
C GLU A 234 -13.94 18.08 10.96
N VAL A 235 -14.54 18.10 9.77
CA VAL A 235 -14.45 17.04 8.77
C VAL A 235 -13.77 17.57 7.50
N ASP A 236 -12.48 17.24 7.35
CA ASP A 236 -11.71 17.51 6.14
C ASP A 236 -11.01 16.25 5.59
N ALA A 237 -11.49 15.06 5.98
CA ALA A 237 -11.08 13.78 5.41
C ALA A 237 -12.24 12.79 5.30
N VAL A 238 -12.27 12.04 4.19
CA VAL A 238 -13.30 11.02 3.94
C VAL A 238 -12.69 9.72 3.42
N THR A 239 -13.03 8.60 4.06
CA THR A 239 -12.62 7.27 3.58
C THR A 239 -13.80 6.54 2.95
N LEU A 240 -13.70 6.25 1.66
CA LEU A 240 -14.68 5.44 0.93
C LEU A 240 -14.34 3.95 1.08
N CYS A 241 -14.97 3.28 2.04
CA CYS A 241 -14.87 1.83 2.20
C CYS A 241 -15.89 1.14 1.29
N LEU A 242 -15.66 1.27 -0.03
CA LEU A 242 -16.57 0.86 -1.09
C LEU A 242 -15.79 0.31 -2.28
N ASN A 243 -16.31 -0.73 -2.91
CA ASN A 243 -15.91 -1.22 -4.22
C ASN A 243 -16.50 -0.36 -5.36
N ALA A 244 -16.54 0.96 -5.19
CA ALA A 244 -17.01 1.90 -6.19
C ALA A 244 -15.98 2.13 -7.33
N PRO A 245 -16.40 2.51 -8.55
CA PRO A 245 -15.49 2.94 -9.60
C PRO A 245 -14.47 4.00 -9.16
N SER A 246 -13.19 3.75 -9.43
CA SER A 246 -12.09 4.66 -9.07
C SER A 246 -11.89 5.83 -10.05
N ARG A 247 -12.65 5.86 -11.15
CA ARG A 247 -12.51 6.84 -12.24
C ARG A 247 -13.83 7.29 -12.83
N ILE A 248 -13.82 8.51 -13.35
CA ILE A 248 -14.95 9.19 -13.97
C ILE A 248 -14.58 9.51 -15.41
N ARG A 249 -15.45 9.19 -16.38
CA ARG A 249 -15.26 9.57 -17.78
C ARG A 249 -15.94 10.90 -18.07
N THR A 250 -15.18 11.97 -18.26
CA THR A 250 -15.73 13.32 -18.50
C THR A 250 -15.90 13.66 -19.98
N ALA A 251 -15.12 13.03 -20.86
CA ALA A 251 -15.23 13.14 -22.31
C ALA A 251 -14.66 11.85 -22.96
N PRO A 252 -14.75 11.67 -24.30
CA PRO A 252 -14.01 10.61 -24.98
C PRO A 252 -12.54 10.65 -24.59
N ASP A 253 -12.02 9.52 -24.11
CA ASP A 253 -10.65 9.35 -23.64
C ASP A 253 -10.18 10.32 -22.54
N THR A 254 -11.08 11.04 -21.87
CA THR A 254 -10.74 11.94 -20.74
C THR A 254 -11.33 11.43 -19.45
N TRP A 255 -10.47 11.31 -18.45
CA TRP A 255 -10.76 10.68 -17.17
C TRP A 255 -10.41 11.61 -16.02
N LEU A 256 -11.19 11.57 -14.94
CA LEU A 256 -10.82 12.12 -13.63
C LEU A 256 -10.78 10.99 -12.61
N ALA A 257 -10.02 11.19 -11.53
CA ALA A 257 -10.05 10.27 -10.41
C ALA A 257 -11.26 10.56 -9.51
N THR A 258 -11.99 9.52 -9.12
CA THR A 258 -13.18 9.65 -8.25
C THR A 258 -12.82 10.33 -6.93
N THR A 259 -11.74 9.90 -6.27
CA THR A 259 -11.32 10.46 -4.98
C THR A 259 -10.89 11.93 -5.08
N ASP A 260 -10.33 12.37 -6.21
CA ASP A 260 -9.99 13.79 -6.34
C ASP A 260 -11.23 14.66 -6.57
N HIS A 261 -12.18 14.15 -7.36
CA HIS A 261 -13.41 14.84 -7.69
C HIS A 261 -14.30 15.06 -6.47
N LEU A 262 -14.49 14.01 -5.65
CA LEU A 262 -15.41 14.04 -4.51
C LEU A 262 -14.94 14.97 -3.37
N GLY A 263 -13.64 15.20 -3.24
CA GLY A 263 -13.09 16.09 -2.21
C GLY A 263 -13.27 17.58 -2.47
N ARG A 264 -14.04 17.96 -3.48
CA ARG A 264 -14.19 19.34 -3.94
C ARG A 264 -15.64 19.76 -3.96
N THR A 265 -15.92 21.04 -3.70
CA THR A 265 -17.29 21.54 -3.62
C THR A 265 -17.97 21.58 -4.99
N GLY A 266 -19.30 21.41 -4.99
CA GLY A 266 -20.14 21.54 -6.17
C GLY A 266 -20.48 23.01 -6.49
N ALA A 267 -19.97 23.51 -7.63
CA ALA A 267 -20.07 24.86 -8.23
C ALA A 267 -18.91 25.83 -7.91
N GLY A 268 -18.49 26.63 -8.91
CA GLY A 268 -17.34 27.55 -8.82
C GLY A 268 -15.98 26.95 -9.21
N ASP A 269 -14.88 27.51 -8.70
CA ASP A 269 -13.48 27.10 -8.96
C ASP A 269 -13.12 25.70 -8.41
N ARG A 270 -14.09 24.99 -7.80
CA ARG A 270 -13.98 23.63 -7.21
C ARG A 270 -12.87 23.54 -6.17
N GLU A 271 -12.96 24.40 -5.16
CA GLU A 271 -12.08 24.35 -3.99
C GLU A 271 -12.18 22.99 -3.28
N ARG A 272 -11.08 22.55 -2.69
CA ARG A 272 -11.05 21.32 -1.91
C ARG A 272 -11.62 21.59 -0.52
N TRP A 273 -12.53 20.73 -0.09
CA TRP A 273 -13.06 20.72 1.28
C TRP A 273 -12.55 19.52 2.09
N ALA A 274 -12.19 18.41 1.44
CA ALA A 274 -11.61 17.26 2.10
C ALA A 274 -10.61 16.45 1.26
N TRP A 275 -9.76 15.69 1.95
CA TRP A 275 -8.93 14.65 1.35
C TRP A 275 -9.64 13.29 1.39
N PHE A 276 -9.88 12.75 0.20
CA PHE A 276 -10.51 11.45 0.05
C PHE A 276 -9.49 10.34 -0.18
N GLY A 277 -9.75 9.18 0.41
CA GLY A 277 -9.14 7.90 0.06
C GLY A 277 -10.19 6.82 -0.14
N GLN A 278 -9.83 5.74 -0.82
CA GLN A 278 -10.74 4.62 -1.09
C GLN A 278 -10.13 3.29 -0.63
N VAL A 279 -10.86 2.52 0.16
CA VAL A 279 -10.47 1.16 0.60
C VAL A 279 -11.44 0.14 -0.02
N PRO A 280 -11.08 -0.47 -1.16
CA PRO A 280 -11.90 -1.48 -1.83
C PRO A 280 -11.51 -2.90 -1.36
N GLY A 281 -12.27 -3.90 -1.83
CA GLY A 281 -11.89 -5.31 -1.76
C GLY A 281 -12.91 -6.20 -1.05
N GLN A 282 -12.56 -7.47 -0.98
CA GLN A 282 -13.27 -8.48 -0.19
C GLN A 282 -12.98 -8.28 1.32
N PRO A 283 -13.75 -8.93 2.22
CA PRO A 283 -13.64 -8.65 3.66
C PRO A 283 -12.22 -8.78 4.21
N ALA A 284 -11.48 -9.84 3.86
CA ALA A 284 -10.10 -10.03 4.30
C ALA A 284 -9.16 -8.91 3.83
N ARG A 285 -9.27 -8.52 2.56
CA ARG A 285 -8.41 -7.50 1.94
C ARG A 285 -8.68 -6.11 2.52
N ALA A 286 -9.95 -5.76 2.69
CA ALA A 286 -10.37 -4.48 3.25
C ALA A 286 -9.96 -4.36 4.73
N ALA A 287 -10.21 -5.39 5.54
CA ALA A 287 -9.74 -5.48 6.92
C ALA A 287 -8.21 -5.31 7.02
N TYR A 288 -7.45 -6.05 6.19
CA TYR A 288 -5.99 -5.92 6.14
C TYR A 288 -5.55 -4.47 5.88
N ALA A 289 -6.16 -3.78 4.91
CA ALA A 289 -5.78 -2.41 4.58
C ALA A 289 -6.05 -1.43 5.74
N ALA A 290 -7.20 -1.55 6.41
CA ALA A 290 -7.55 -0.75 7.58
C ALA A 290 -6.58 -1.00 8.75
N MET A 291 -6.28 -2.28 9.05
CA MET A 291 -5.33 -2.64 10.09
C MET A 291 -3.93 -2.08 9.78
N CYS A 292 -3.50 -2.14 8.52
CA CYS A 292 -2.22 -1.55 8.13
C CYS A 292 -2.17 -0.05 8.41
N ALA A 293 -3.22 0.70 8.02
CA ALA A 293 -3.28 2.14 8.21
C ALA A 293 -3.24 2.57 9.69
N MET A 294 -3.76 1.74 10.60
CA MET A 294 -3.82 2.05 12.02
C MET A 294 -2.61 1.54 12.81
N PHE A 295 -2.07 0.37 12.48
CA PHE A 295 -1.09 -0.32 13.32
C PHE A 295 0.33 -0.35 12.77
N ILE A 296 0.53 -0.16 11.46
CA ILE A 296 1.87 -0.24 10.85
C ILE A 296 2.57 1.12 10.93
N THR A 297 3.78 1.13 11.49
CA THR A 297 4.73 2.25 11.40
C THR A 297 5.81 1.89 10.38
N PRO A 298 5.97 2.66 9.29
CA PRO A 298 7.07 2.43 8.37
C PRO A 298 8.43 2.59 9.05
N ARG A 299 9.29 1.59 8.92
CA ARG A 299 10.68 1.60 9.44
C ARG A 299 11.72 1.79 8.34
N SER A 300 11.32 1.53 7.10
CA SER A 300 12.18 1.56 5.92
C SER A 300 11.41 2.11 4.72
N ALA A 301 12.14 2.71 3.78
CA ALA A 301 11.64 3.21 2.51
C ALA A 301 12.48 2.68 1.34
N TRP A 302 11.80 2.40 0.23
CA TRP A 302 12.39 2.01 -1.03
C TRP A 302 12.09 3.07 -2.09
N LEU A 303 13.13 3.76 -2.55
CA LEU A 303 13.02 4.84 -3.52
C LEU A 303 13.69 4.40 -4.83
N PHE A 304 12.96 4.54 -5.93
CA PHE A 304 13.46 4.22 -7.26
C PHE A 304 13.19 5.38 -8.20
N ASP A 305 14.25 6.02 -8.68
CA ASP A 305 14.18 7.05 -9.70
C ASP A 305 14.51 6.48 -11.08
N GLY A 306 13.50 6.43 -11.94
CA GLY A 306 13.61 6.04 -13.33
C GLY A 306 13.62 7.22 -14.29
N TYR A 307 13.72 8.47 -13.83
CA TYR A 307 13.86 9.64 -14.69
C TYR A 307 15.32 9.96 -15.04
N PRO A 308 15.56 10.67 -16.16
CA PRO A 308 16.89 11.19 -16.48
C PRO A 308 17.27 12.38 -15.58
N VAL A 309 18.58 12.62 -15.44
CA VAL A 309 19.15 13.75 -14.67
C VAL A 309 19.10 15.05 -15.50
N GLU A 310 17.89 15.50 -15.83
CA GLU A 310 17.66 16.75 -16.57
C GLU A 310 16.35 17.44 -16.15
N THR A 311 16.27 18.75 -16.33
CA THR A 311 15.07 19.53 -16.07
C THR A 311 13.93 19.12 -17.02
N PRO A 312 12.68 18.95 -16.56
CA PRO A 312 12.17 19.26 -15.21
C PRO A 312 12.25 18.11 -14.18
N TYR A 313 12.74 16.93 -14.58
CA TYR A 313 12.66 15.71 -13.77
C TYR A 313 13.45 15.75 -12.48
N THR A 314 14.55 16.51 -12.44
CA THR A 314 15.36 16.74 -11.22
C THR A 314 14.56 17.28 -10.03
N THR A 315 13.38 17.84 -10.26
CA THR A 315 12.47 18.26 -9.16
C THR A 315 11.90 17.07 -8.38
N TRP A 316 11.83 15.88 -8.99
CA TRP A 316 11.33 14.65 -8.38
C TRP A 316 12.43 13.76 -7.80
N ASP A 317 13.67 14.21 -7.83
CA ASP A 317 14.88 13.46 -7.47
C ASP A 317 14.73 12.62 -6.18
N ALA A 318 14.91 11.31 -6.32
CA ALA A 318 14.78 10.38 -5.20
C ALA A 318 15.90 10.52 -4.16
N THR A 319 17.10 10.98 -4.57
CA THR A 319 18.22 11.21 -3.65
C THR A 319 17.86 12.28 -2.61
N THR A 320 17.34 13.41 -3.07
CA THR A 320 16.82 14.52 -2.24
C THR A 320 15.62 14.05 -1.41
N ALA A 321 14.75 13.23 -2.00
CA ALA A 321 13.58 12.72 -1.30
C ALA A 321 13.91 11.80 -0.12
N ALA A 322 15.09 11.17 -0.11
CA ALA A 322 15.52 10.33 0.99
C ALA A 322 15.86 11.12 2.27
N GLU A 323 16.28 12.38 2.16
CA GLU A 323 16.81 13.15 3.30
C GLU A 323 15.81 13.33 4.44
N PRO A 324 14.56 13.82 4.21
CA PRO A 324 13.60 14.01 5.30
C PRO A 324 13.21 12.70 6.00
N LEU A 325 13.28 11.57 5.30
CA LEU A 325 13.01 10.25 5.88
C LEU A 325 14.19 9.77 6.76
N ARG A 326 15.43 10.00 6.33
CA ARG A 326 16.63 9.68 7.14
C ARG A 326 16.66 10.47 8.45
N GLU A 327 16.29 11.75 8.41
CA GLU A 327 16.18 12.60 9.61
C GLU A 327 15.16 12.06 10.62
N ARG A 328 14.18 11.25 10.16
CA ARG A 328 13.20 10.54 11.00
C ARG A 328 13.61 9.11 11.36
N GLY A 329 14.84 8.70 11.05
CA GLY A 329 15.36 7.37 11.36
C GLY A 329 14.79 6.26 10.48
N ILE A 330 14.21 6.58 9.32
CA ILE A 330 13.72 5.59 8.36
C ILE A 330 14.91 5.06 7.55
N GLU A 331 15.07 3.74 7.50
CA GLU A 331 16.11 3.09 6.70
C GLU A 331 15.82 3.25 5.20
N ILE A 332 16.83 3.60 4.40
CA ILE A 332 16.63 3.91 2.98
C ILE A 332 17.32 2.89 2.08
N THR A 333 16.56 2.31 1.15
CA THR A 333 17.10 1.71 -0.07
C THR A 333 16.81 2.65 -1.24
N LEU A 334 17.86 3.11 -1.92
CA LEU A 334 17.76 4.09 -3.01
C LEU A 334 18.36 3.51 -4.29
N PHE A 335 17.62 3.65 -5.39
CA PHE A 335 18.09 3.41 -6.75
C PHE A 335 17.89 4.69 -7.55
N ASP A 336 18.99 5.26 -8.03
CA ASP A 336 19.02 6.49 -8.81
C ASP A 336 20.09 6.34 -9.91
N ASN A 337 20.18 7.30 -10.83
CA ASN A 337 21.13 7.26 -11.93
C ASN A 337 22.58 7.13 -11.45
N PRO A 338 23.41 6.28 -12.11
CA PRO A 338 23.12 5.49 -13.32
C PRO A 338 22.43 4.13 -13.08
N ASP A 339 22.05 3.81 -11.85
CA ASP A 339 21.51 2.50 -11.44
C ASP A 339 19.99 2.35 -11.63
N ALA A 340 19.39 3.12 -12.54
CA ALA A 340 17.95 3.17 -12.83
C ALA A 340 17.48 2.19 -13.94
N SER A 341 18.24 1.13 -14.21
CA SER A 341 18.01 0.24 -15.36
C SER A 341 16.97 -0.86 -15.10
N LEU A 342 16.44 -1.47 -16.18
CA LEU A 342 15.62 -2.70 -16.06
C LEU A 342 16.34 -3.83 -15.34
N ARG A 343 17.65 -3.97 -15.55
CA ARG A 343 18.46 -4.98 -14.87
C ARG A 343 18.48 -4.71 -13.37
N THR A 344 18.71 -3.47 -12.96
CA THR A 344 18.74 -3.07 -11.54
C THR A 344 17.38 -3.30 -10.89
N TRP A 345 16.30 -2.88 -11.56
CA TRP A 345 14.94 -3.15 -11.10
C TRP A 345 14.69 -4.64 -10.88
N ARG A 346 14.98 -5.49 -11.89
CA ARG A 346 14.78 -6.94 -11.79
C ARG A 346 15.66 -7.59 -10.72
N MET A 347 16.88 -7.10 -10.53
CA MET A 347 17.75 -7.57 -9.45
C MET A 347 17.14 -7.25 -8.08
N ALA A 348 16.68 -6.01 -7.87
CA ALA A 348 16.01 -5.59 -6.65
C ALA A 348 14.71 -6.38 -6.41
N ALA A 349 13.89 -6.55 -7.44
CA ALA A 349 12.62 -7.26 -7.39
C ALA A 349 12.75 -8.79 -7.32
N SER A 350 13.95 -9.34 -7.48
CA SER A 350 14.21 -10.78 -7.35
C SER A 350 14.24 -11.30 -5.91
N ARG A 351 14.06 -10.39 -4.96
CA ARG A 351 13.85 -10.62 -3.53
C ARG A 351 12.63 -9.82 -3.10
N PRO A 352 11.98 -10.17 -1.98
CA PRO A 352 10.87 -9.36 -1.51
C PRO A 352 11.37 -7.97 -1.08
N ILE A 353 10.59 -6.92 -1.33
CA ILE A 353 10.88 -5.58 -0.81
C ILE A 353 10.45 -5.50 0.64
N ASP A 354 11.39 -5.12 1.49
CA ASP A 354 11.17 -4.93 2.93
C ASP A 354 11.10 -3.43 3.26
N ALA A 355 10.11 -2.74 2.69
CA ALA A 355 9.92 -1.30 2.84
C ALA A 355 8.45 -0.94 3.10
N GLY A 356 8.22 -0.14 4.15
CA GLY A 356 6.89 0.36 4.51
C GLY A 356 6.46 1.59 3.70
N LEU A 357 7.42 2.32 3.13
CA LEU A 357 7.18 3.38 2.14
C LEU A 357 7.88 3.03 0.84
N VAL A 358 7.22 3.28 -0.28
CA VAL A 358 7.74 3.01 -1.61
C VAL A 358 7.49 4.22 -2.49
N PHE A 359 8.54 4.79 -3.08
CA PHE A 359 8.46 5.93 -4.00
C PHE A 359 9.05 5.53 -5.34
N VAL A 360 8.30 5.71 -6.41
CA VAL A 360 8.71 5.32 -7.76
C VAL A 360 8.44 6.46 -8.74
N ASN A 361 9.51 6.98 -9.33
CA ASN A 361 9.43 7.97 -10.40
C ASN A 361 9.69 7.29 -11.73
N THR A 362 8.67 7.16 -12.58
CA THR A 362 8.82 6.54 -13.90
C THR A 362 7.82 7.16 -14.89
N HIS A 363 7.83 6.68 -16.13
CA HIS A 363 6.79 6.99 -17.10
C HIS A 363 6.48 5.75 -17.93
N GLY A 364 5.30 5.70 -18.55
CA GLY A 364 4.91 4.55 -19.34
C GLY A 364 3.41 4.52 -19.60
N ASP A 365 2.91 3.32 -19.85
CA ASP A 365 1.48 3.02 -20.01
C ASP A 365 0.98 2.24 -18.78
N ARG A 366 -0.32 1.98 -18.68
CA ARG A 366 -0.94 1.25 -17.58
C ARG A 366 -0.25 -0.07 -17.23
N GLY A 367 0.34 -0.77 -18.21
CA GLY A 367 0.90 -2.11 -18.05
C GLY A 367 2.43 -2.20 -18.13
N ASP A 368 3.13 -1.07 -18.30
CA ASP A 368 4.59 -1.04 -18.38
C ASP A 368 5.18 0.27 -17.81
N PHE A 369 6.45 0.24 -17.44
CA PHE A 369 7.16 1.43 -17.00
C PHE A 369 8.57 1.45 -17.60
N ASN A 370 8.90 2.58 -18.23
CA ASN A 370 10.19 2.83 -18.84
C ASN A 370 11.23 3.09 -17.74
N LEU A 371 12.41 2.52 -17.97
CA LEU A 371 13.58 2.60 -17.13
C LEU A 371 14.78 2.97 -18.02
N HIS A 372 15.89 3.42 -17.43
CA HIS A 372 17.03 3.88 -18.21
C HIS A 372 18.28 3.02 -17.95
N PRO A 373 18.67 2.13 -18.89
CA PRO A 373 17.90 1.64 -20.04
C PRO A 373 16.90 0.54 -19.68
N GLY A 374 15.86 0.40 -20.52
CA GLY A 374 14.97 -0.76 -20.56
C GLY A 374 13.50 -0.42 -20.27
N ARG A 375 12.67 -1.46 -20.19
CA ARG A 375 11.26 -1.32 -19.87
C ARG A 375 10.80 -2.52 -19.06
N ALA A 376 10.24 -2.26 -17.91
CA ALA A 376 9.62 -3.26 -17.07
C ALA A 376 8.12 -3.35 -17.38
N SER A 377 7.55 -4.52 -17.15
CA SER A 377 6.12 -4.79 -17.24
C SER A 377 5.47 -4.71 -15.86
N ALA A 378 4.14 -4.65 -15.81
CA ALA A 378 3.39 -4.73 -14.56
C ALA A 378 3.74 -5.96 -13.70
N GLY A 379 4.31 -7.02 -14.26
CA GLY A 379 4.61 -8.26 -13.54
C GLY A 379 6.05 -8.31 -13.05
N ASP A 380 6.87 -7.34 -13.46
CA ASP A 380 8.15 -7.05 -12.85
C ASP A 380 7.99 -6.21 -11.57
N VAL A 381 6.77 -5.73 -11.23
CA VAL A 381 6.49 -5.19 -9.88
C VAL A 381 7.04 -6.19 -8.84
N PRO A 382 7.60 -5.75 -7.70
CA PRO A 382 8.22 -6.60 -6.67
C PRO A 382 7.21 -7.17 -5.67
N ILE A 383 7.46 -8.36 -5.11
CA ILE A 383 6.62 -8.92 -4.03
C ILE A 383 7.01 -8.21 -2.73
N LEU A 384 6.03 -7.84 -1.90
CA LEU A 384 6.29 -7.12 -0.65
C LEU A 384 6.47 -8.05 0.54
N ASN A 385 7.52 -7.83 1.34
CA ASN A 385 7.76 -8.52 2.60
C ASN A 385 6.87 -7.98 3.74
N VAL A 386 6.67 -6.67 3.78
CA VAL A 386 5.89 -5.94 4.79
C VAL A 386 4.83 -5.06 4.11
N PRO A 387 3.78 -4.60 4.82
CA PRO A 387 2.77 -3.74 4.23
C PRO A 387 3.40 -2.42 3.80
N ALA A 388 3.02 -1.91 2.63
CA ALA A 388 3.61 -0.69 2.07
C ALA A 388 2.56 0.33 1.64
N ALA A 389 2.92 1.61 1.78
CA ALA A 389 2.30 2.72 1.08
C ALA A 389 3.15 3.08 -0.16
N VAL A 390 2.52 3.23 -1.32
CA VAL A 390 3.20 3.50 -2.60
C VAL A 390 2.83 4.86 -3.16
N TYR A 391 3.84 5.71 -3.35
CA TYR A 391 3.75 6.93 -4.15
C TYR A 391 4.31 6.67 -5.54
N MET A 392 3.44 6.66 -6.56
CA MET A 392 3.81 6.33 -7.93
C MET A 392 3.63 7.53 -8.85
N VAL A 393 4.74 8.16 -9.21
CA VAL A 393 4.78 9.18 -10.27
C VAL A 393 4.92 8.44 -11.59
N HIS A 394 3.78 8.11 -12.21
CA HIS A 394 3.70 7.35 -13.45
C HIS A 394 2.31 7.54 -14.11
N SER A 395 2.29 7.89 -15.40
CA SER A 395 1.11 8.01 -16.26
C SER A 395 0.30 6.71 -16.40
N TRP A 396 -1.01 6.76 -16.17
CA TRP A 396 -1.91 5.59 -16.28
C TRP A 396 -1.64 4.46 -15.26
N SER A 397 -0.76 4.66 -14.28
CA SER A 397 -0.45 3.64 -13.27
C SER A 397 -1.68 3.17 -12.47
N ALA A 398 -2.69 4.03 -12.30
CA ALA A 398 -3.99 3.74 -11.68
C ALA A 398 -5.15 3.62 -12.68
N ALA A 399 -4.89 3.39 -13.97
CA ALA A 399 -5.92 3.36 -15.02
C ALA A 399 -7.01 2.30 -14.82
N ASN A 400 -6.65 1.17 -14.19
CA ASN A 400 -7.59 0.17 -13.70
C ASN A 400 -6.93 -0.58 -12.55
N LEU A 401 -7.27 -0.17 -11.33
CA LEU A 401 -6.70 -0.69 -10.09
C LEU A 401 -7.22 -2.09 -9.71
N ALA A 402 -8.35 -2.53 -10.29
CA ALA A 402 -8.85 -3.90 -10.11
C ALA A 402 -8.14 -4.93 -11.02
N SER A 403 -7.32 -4.48 -11.97
CA SER A 403 -6.68 -5.36 -12.95
C SER A 403 -5.20 -5.58 -12.65
N ARG A 404 -4.81 -6.82 -12.38
CA ARG A 404 -3.39 -7.20 -12.21
C ARG A 404 -2.50 -6.92 -13.44
N ARG A 405 -3.10 -6.65 -14.61
CA ARG A 405 -2.36 -6.27 -15.82
C ARG A 405 -1.88 -4.83 -15.79
N THR A 406 -2.29 -4.04 -14.78
CA THR A 406 -1.80 -2.68 -14.59
C THR A 406 -0.75 -2.60 -13.49
N VAL A 407 0.10 -1.57 -13.54
CA VAL A 407 1.14 -1.31 -12.53
C VAL A 407 0.50 -1.16 -11.15
N GLY A 408 -0.47 -0.25 -10.99
CA GLY A 408 -1.14 -0.02 -9.70
C GLY A 408 -1.97 -1.21 -9.24
N GLY A 409 -2.70 -1.87 -10.13
CA GLY A 409 -3.44 -3.08 -9.78
C GLY A 409 -2.52 -4.21 -9.32
N ARG A 410 -1.30 -4.31 -9.87
CA ARG A 410 -0.32 -5.27 -9.38
C ARG A 410 0.23 -4.94 -7.99
N TRP A 411 0.50 -3.66 -7.73
CA TRP A 411 0.91 -3.21 -6.40
C TRP A 411 -0.15 -3.53 -5.35
N LEU A 412 -1.43 -3.28 -5.66
CA LEU A 412 -2.54 -3.63 -4.77
C LEU A 412 -2.67 -5.15 -4.54
N GLU A 413 -2.56 -5.98 -5.59
CA GLU A 413 -2.54 -7.46 -5.49
C GLU A 413 -1.44 -7.97 -4.53
N ARG A 414 -0.37 -7.19 -4.35
CA ARG A 414 0.83 -7.57 -3.60
C ARG A 414 0.92 -7.01 -2.20
N GLY A 415 -0.15 -6.37 -1.72
CA GLY A 415 -0.21 -5.97 -0.32
C GLY A 415 -0.15 -4.49 -0.03
N VAL A 416 -0.12 -3.64 -1.06
CA VAL A 416 -0.13 -2.19 -0.86
C VAL A 416 -1.46 -1.77 -0.26
N PHE A 417 -1.42 -1.14 0.91
CA PHE A 417 -2.62 -0.70 1.63
C PHE A 417 -2.95 0.77 1.37
N ALA A 418 -1.96 1.56 0.93
CA ALA A 418 -2.14 2.94 0.49
C ALA A 418 -1.40 3.15 -0.84
N TYR A 419 -2.08 3.69 -1.85
CA TYR A 419 -1.50 3.89 -3.18
C TYR A 419 -1.91 5.26 -3.72
N PHE A 420 -0.96 5.96 -4.32
CA PHE A 420 -1.22 7.17 -5.08
C PHE A 420 -0.66 7.03 -6.49
N GLY A 421 -1.47 7.35 -7.50
CA GLY A 421 -1.04 7.29 -8.89
C GLY A 421 -2.11 7.83 -9.83
N SER A 422 -1.91 7.62 -11.13
CA SER A 422 -2.66 8.36 -12.15
C SER A 422 -3.60 7.48 -12.97
N VAL A 423 -4.88 7.86 -13.09
CA VAL A 423 -5.89 7.14 -13.88
C VAL A 423 -5.76 7.38 -15.38
N GLN A 424 -5.05 8.44 -15.78
CA GLN A 424 -4.77 8.84 -17.15
C GLN A 424 -3.54 9.74 -17.20
N GLU A 425 -2.74 9.69 -18.26
CA GLU A 425 -1.64 10.63 -18.52
C GLU A 425 -1.93 12.06 -18.03
N PRO A 426 -1.27 12.46 -16.93
CA PRO A 426 -1.37 13.80 -16.39
C PRO A 426 -0.14 14.60 -16.80
N TYR A 427 -0.16 15.91 -16.56
CA TYR A 427 1.08 16.66 -16.62
C TYR A 427 1.97 16.29 -15.43
N LEU A 428 3.30 16.24 -15.61
CA LEU A 428 4.23 15.90 -14.52
C LEU A 428 4.02 16.79 -13.29
N GLN A 429 3.82 18.09 -13.49
CA GLN A 429 3.56 19.07 -12.43
C GLN A 429 2.22 18.90 -11.68
N SER A 430 1.36 17.97 -12.10
CA SER A 430 0.17 17.61 -11.32
C SER A 430 0.52 16.75 -10.10
N PHE A 431 1.64 16.02 -10.16
CA PHE A 431 2.16 15.28 -9.02
C PHE A 431 2.83 16.25 -8.04
N VAL A 432 2.76 15.93 -6.75
CA VAL A 432 3.63 16.60 -5.78
C VAL A 432 5.07 16.10 -6.02
N PRO A 433 6.09 16.97 -6.04
CA PRO A 433 7.47 16.51 -6.11
C PRO A 433 7.79 15.48 -5.03
N THR A 434 8.47 14.38 -5.38
CA THR A 434 8.77 13.29 -4.43
C THR A 434 9.48 13.79 -3.16
N PRO A 435 10.46 14.72 -3.23
CA PRO A 435 11.05 15.31 -2.02
C PRO A 435 10.05 16.07 -1.13
N VAL A 436 9.04 16.70 -1.73
CA VAL A 436 8.00 17.41 -0.98
C VAL A 436 7.06 16.42 -0.29
N VAL A 437 6.72 15.30 -0.94
CA VAL A 437 5.90 14.25 -0.31
C VAL A 437 6.61 13.66 0.91
N THR A 438 7.90 13.32 0.78
CA THR A 438 8.66 12.75 1.90
C THR A 438 8.82 13.74 3.04
N ALA A 439 9.09 15.02 2.75
CA ALA A 439 9.12 16.08 3.75
C ALA A 439 7.77 16.26 4.47
N ARG A 440 6.65 16.21 3.74
CA ARG A 440 5.30 16.28 4.33
C ARG A 440 5.01 15.09 5.25
N LEU A 441 5.30 13.87 4.80
CA LEU A 441 5.12 12.67 5.64
C LEU A 441 6.00 12.73 6.90
N ALA A 442 7.26 13.16 6.76
CA ALA A 442 8.15 13.39 7.88
C ALA A 442 7.62 14.48 8.83
N ALA A 443 6.96 15.51 8.31
CA ALA A 443 6.32 16.56 9.09
C ALA A 443 4.96 16.17 9.70
N GLY A 444 4.53 14.92 9.57
CA GLY A 444 3.30 14.40 10.18
C GLY A 444 2.03 14.60 9.36
N TYR A 445 2.15 14.98 8.08
CA TYR A 445 1.00 15.07 7.19
C TYR A 445 0.42 13.65 6.99
N PRO A 446 -0.91 13.51 7.02
CA PRO A 446 -1.56 12.26 6.66
C PRO A 446 -1.48 12.04 5.14
N TRP A 447 -1.55 10.78 4.72
CA TRP A 447 -1.32 10.34 3.34
C TRP A 447 -2.12 11.14 2.31
N GLY A 448 -3.42 11.33 2.55
CA GLY A 448 -4.30 12.07 1.63
C GLY A 448 -3.86 13.51 1.39
N ALA A 449 -3.37 14.18 2.44
CA ALA A 449 -2.88 15.55 2.36
C ALA A 449 -1.45 15.64 1.83
N ALA A 450 -0.59 14.68 2.17
CA ALA A 450 0.81 14.66 1.76
C ALA A 450 0.98 14.63 0.24
N VAL A 451 0.10 13.88 -0.46
CA VAL A 451 0.21 13.57 -1.90
C VAL A 451 -0.61 14.50 -2.81
N ARG A 452 -1.26 15.53 -2.27
CA ARG A 452 -2.10 16.48 -3.04
C ARG A 452 -1.50 17.88 -3.10
N LEU A 453 -1.79 18.59 -4.20
CA LEU A 453 -1.42 19.99 -4.41
C LEU A 453 -2.63 20.89 -4.14
N GLU A 454 -2.44 21.96 -3.37
CA GLU A 454 -3.45 23.01 -3.15
C GLU A 454 -2.82 24.40 -3.37
N PRO A 455 -3.54 25.35 -4.02
CA PRO A 455 -4.76 25.14 -4.80
C PRO A 455 -4.46 24.38 -6.10
N SER A 456 -5.42 23.57 -6.58
CA SER A 456 -5.31 22.87 -7.86
C SER A 456 -6.68 22.58 -8.48
N PRO A 457 -6.81 22.43 -9.80
CA PRO A 457 -8.03 21.92 -10.41
C PRO A 457 -8.23 20.42 -10.13
N PRO A 458 -9.42 19.85 -10.38
CA PRO A 458 -9.62 18.40 -10.37
C PRO A 458 -8.64 17.68 -11.32
N TRP A 459 -7.88 16.74 -10.78
CA TRP A 459 -6.81 16.01 -11.46
C TRP A 459 -7.13 14.53 -11.67
N LYS A 460 -6.28 13.91 -12.49
CA LYS A 460 -6.31 12.50 -12.89
C LYS A 460 -5.65 11.58 -11.85
N LEU A 461 -5.51 12.02 -10.60
CA LEU A 461 -4.71 11.35 -9.58
C LEU A 461 -5.63 10.69 -8.56
N ALA A 462 -5.51 9.39 -8.36
CA ALA A 462 -6.33 8.60 -7.45
C ALA A 462 -5.58 8.31 -6.14
N THR A 463 -6.30 8.31 -5.03
CA THR A 463 -5.79 7.93 -3.71
C THR A 463 -6.54 6.68 -3.23
N VAL A 464 -5.83 5.58 -3.07
CA VAL A 464 -6.32 4.33 -2.47
C VAL A 464 -5.73 4.21 -1.07
N GLY A 465 -6.49 3.62 -0.15
CA GLY A 465 -6.16 3.51 1.26
C GLY A 465 -6.91 4.53 2.11
N ASP A 466 -6.68 4.45 3.41
CA ASP A 466 -7.11 5.43 4.39
C ASP A 466 -6.33 6.74 4.21
N PRO A 467 -7.00 7.88 3.90
CA PRO A 467 -6.33 9.17 3.74
C PRO A 467 -5.68 9.65 5.04
N LEU A 468 -6.08 9.12 6.20
CA LEU A 468 -5.57 9.48 7.53
C LEU A 468 -4.35 8.66 7.97
N PHE A 469 -3.85 7.74 7.13
CA PHE A 469 -2.59 7.05 7.40
C PHE A 469 -1.44 8.06 7.58
N THR A 470 -0.75 8.00 8.71
CA THR A 470 0.44 8.82 8.99
C THR A 470 1.67 7.94 9.22
N GLY A 471 2.85 8.46 8.92
CA GLY A 471 4.13 7.85 9.31
C GLY A 471 4.55 8.13 10.76
N LEU A 472 3.67 8.75 11.56
CA LEU A 472 3.95 9.13 12.94
C LEU A 472 3.94 7.91 13.88
N PRO A 473 4.57 8.01 15.08
CA PRO A 473 4.53 6.97 16.09
C PRO A 473 3.10 6.51 16.39
N ARG A 474 2.98 5.23 16.75
CA ARG A 474 1.71 4.60 17.14
C ARG A 474 1.53 4.68 18.65
N PRO A 475 0.29 4.48 19.13
CA PRO A 475 0.02 4.43 20.56
C PRO A 475 0.91 3.41 21.28
N PRO A 476 1.17 3.62 22.58
CA PRO A 476 2.01 2.73 23.35
C PRO A 476 1.44 1.31 23.36
N ARG A 477 2.34 0.33 23.43
CA ARG A 477 1.99 -1.09 23.57
C ARG A 477 1.94 -1.46 25.05
N VAL A 478 0.92 -2.23 25.43
CA VAL A 478 0.75 -2.73 26.80
C VAL A 478 0.86 -4.26 26.83
N ASP A 479 1.50 -4.79 27.88
CA ASP A 479 1.59 -6.24 28.10
C ASP A 479 0.40 -6.74 28.92
N GLU A 480 -0.79 -6.57 28.35
CA GLU A 480 -2.03 -7.07 28.94
C GLU A 480 -2.50 -8.37 28.24
N PRO A 481 -3.25 -9.22 28.95
CA PRO A 481 -3.89 -10.37 28.34
C PRO A 481 -4.97 -9.91 27.37
N LEU A 482 -5.02 -10.53 26.19
CA LEU A 482 -6.07 -10.32 25.21
C LEU A 482 -7.45 -10.72 25.81
N PRO A 483 -8.44 -9.83 25.87
CA PRO A 483 -9.74 -10.10 26.50
C PRO A 483 -10.69 -10.89 25.58
N LEU A 484 -10.17 -11.88 24.84
CA LEU A 484 -10.92 -12.76 23.96
C LEU A 484 -10.90 -14.19 24.50
N VAL A 485 -11.97 -14.58 25.18
CA VAL A 485 -12.15 -15.93 25.71
C VAL A 485 -12.10 -16.94 24.56
N GLY A 486 -11.31 -18.00 24.74
CA GLY A 486 -11.13 -19.06 23.74
C GLY A 486 -10.15 -18.73 22.61
N ALA A 487 -9.40 -17.62 22.68
CA ALA A 487 -8.31 -17.36 21.75
C ALA A 487 -7.19 -18.40 21.93
N GLU A 488 -6.81 -19.08 20.84
CA GLU A 488 -5.78 -20.12 20.83
C GLU A 488 -4.49 -19.58 20.17
N PRO A 489 -3.31 -19.68 20.81
CA PRO A 489 -2.04 -19.35 20.18
C PRO A 489 -1.80 -20.18 18.91
N LEU A 490 -1.39 -19.52 17.83
CA LEU A 490 -1.15 -20.18 16.56
C LEU A 490 0.03 -21.19 16.65
N GLU A 491 0.96 -20.98 17.59
CA GLU A 491 2.03 -21.92 17.94
C GLU A 491 1.50 -23.25 18.49
N ALA A 492 0.37 -23.25 19.18
CA ALA A 492 -0.27 -24.49 19.64
C ALA A 492 -0.79 -25.30 18.44
N THR A 493 -1.39 -24.62 17.46
CA THR A 493 -1.77 -25.22 16.17
C THR A 493 -0.55 -25.80 15.46
N LEU A 494 0.55 -25.05 15.38
CA LEU A 494 1.80 -25.51 14.75
C LEU A 494 2.28 -26.86 15.32
N ARG A 495 2.34 -27.00 16.65
CA ARG A 495 2.78 -28.24 17.31
C ARG A 495 1.85 -29.41 17.01
N ARG A 496 0.53 -29.18 17.04
CA ARG A 496 -0.49 -30.20 16.74
C ARG A 496 -0.37 -30.70 15.30
N GLU A 497 -0.31 -29.79 14.33
CA GLU A 497 -0.25 -30.13 12.90
C GLU A 497 1.07 -30.80 12.52
N LEU A 498 2.17 -30.43 13.18
CA LEU A 498 3.45 -31.11 12.99
C LEU A 498 3.41 -32.57 13.47
N ALA A 499 2.80 -32.82 14.63
CA ALA A 499 2.61 -34.19 15.15
C ALA A 499 1.74 -35.05 14.22
N GLN A 500 0.75 -34.43 13.57
CA GLN A 500 -0.13 -35.08 12.59
C GLN A 500 0.47 -35.18 11.18
N LYS A 501 1.68 -34.62 10.95
CA LYS A 501 2.34 -34.55 9.64
C LYS A 501 1.50 -33.80 8.58
N SER A 502 0.68 -32.85 9.00
CA SER A 502 -0.10 -31.95 8.15
C SER A 502 0.76 -30.85 7.56
N PHE A 503 1.83 -31.19 6.82
CA PHE A 503 2.89 -30.25 6.45
C PHE A 503 2.41 -29.02 5.65
N ALA A 504 1.34 -29.15 4.87
CA ALA A 504 0.73 -28.03 4.19
C ALA A 504 0.26 -26.96 5.19
N VAL A 505 -0.46 -27.36 6.23
CA VAL A 505 -0.95 -26.46 7.29
C VAL A 505 0.22 -25.92 8.11
N VAL A 506 1.26 -26.75 8.36
CA VAL A 506 2.48 -26.33 9.05
C VAL A 506 3.19 -25.19 8.28
N VAL A 507 3.33 -25.31 6.96
CA VAL A 507 3.95 -24.26 6.11
C VAL A 507 3.14 -22.96 6.17
N ASP A 508 1.81 -23.04 6.01
CA ASP A 508 0.94 -21.86 6.14
C ASP A 508 1.07 -21.21 7.52
N THR A 509 1.11 -22.04 8.57
CA THR A 509 1.20 -21.58 9.96
C THR A 509 2.52 -20.88 10.24
N LEU A 510 3.64 -21.45 9.79
CA LEU A 510 4.96 -20.82 9.89
C LEU A 510 5.00 -19.49 9.14
N ALA A 511 4.44 -19.44 7.92
CA ALA A 511 4.38 -18.21 7.15
C ALA A 511 3.54 -17.12 7.86
N MET A 512 2.36 -17.45 8.39
CA MET A 512 1.53 -16.51 9.15
C MET A 512 2.17 -16.05 10.47
N LEU A 513 3.08 -16.84 11.05
CA LEU A 513 3.92 -16.43 12.18
C LEU A 513 5.11 -15.55 11.76
N GLY A 514 5.26 -15.23 10.47
CA GLY A 514 6.41 -14.49 9.93
C GLY A 514 7.70 -15.32 9.86
N ARG A 515 7.61 -16.64 9.95
CA ARG A 515 8.76 -17.58 10.01
C ARG A 515 9.00 -18.24 8.64
N ASP A 516 9.09 -17.43 7.59
CA ASP A 516 9.28 -17.89 6.21
C ASP A 516 10.54 -18.77 6.05
N ASP A 517 11.63 -18.46 6.76
CA ASP A 517 12.88 -19.24 6.72
C ASP A 517 12.69 -20.68 7.19
N GLU A 518 11.91 -20.89 8.24
CA GLU A 518 11.60 -22.23 8.75
C GLU A 518 10.64 -22.97 7.82
N ALA A 519 9.64 -22.27 7.28
CA ALA A 519 8.75 -22.83 6.27
C ALA A 519 9.52 -23.29 5.02
N ALA A 520 10.48 -22.48 4.57
CA ALA A 520 11.37 -22.79 3.46
C ALA A 520 12.32 -23.96 3.80
N GLN A 521 12.88 -24.02 5.01
CA GLN A 521 13.70 -25.15 5.48
C GLN A 521 12.91 -26.46 5.47
N LEU A 522 11.70 -26.45 6.03
CA LEU A 522 10.82 -27.60 6.05
C LEU A 522 10.49 -28.08 4.63
N ALA A 523 10.14 -27.16 3.73
CA ALA A 523 9.83 -27.49 2.35
C ALA A 523 11.02 -28.16 1.64
N ILE A 524 12.23 -27.65 1.83
CA ILE A 524 13.46 -28.21 1.23
C ILE A 524 13.77 -29.59 1.81
N ALA A 525 13.65 -29.76 3.13
CA ALA A 525 13.86 -31.06 3.78
C ALA A 525 12.86 -32.11 3.28
N LEU A 526 11.58 -31.73 3.14
CA LEU A 526 10.57 -32.61 2.55
C LEU A 526 10.87 -32.94 1.09
N LEU A 527 11.27 -31.95 0.28
CA LEU A 527 11.60 -32.16 -1.12
C LEU A 527 12.78 -33.14 -1.31
N ARG A 528 13.80 -33.06 -0.45
CA ARG A 528 15.04 -33.85 -0.57
C ARG A 528 14.96 -35.20 0.13
N ASP A 529 14.51 -35.21 1.38
CA ASP A 529 14.65 -36.36 2.26
C ASP A 529 13.37 -37.21 2.35
N ARG A 530 12.21 -36.61 2.04
CA ARG A 530 10.87 -37.24 2.12
C ARG A 530 9.97 -36.82 0.96
N PRO A 531 10.39 -37.05 -0.30
CA PRO A 531 9.69 -36.53 -1.48
C PRO A 531 8.25 -37.02 -1.64
N GLU A 532 7.87 -38.10 -0.96
CA GLU A 532 6.50 -38.61 -0.85
C GLU A 532 5.60 -37.74 0.03
N GLN A 533 6.17 -37.03 1.01
CA GLN A 533 5.48 -36.07 1.88
C GLN A 533 5.45 -34.66 1.30
N TYR A 534 6.29 -34.37 0.30
CA TYR A 534 6.24 -33.11 -0.47
C TYR A 534 5.13 -33.14 -1.53
N THR A 535 3.88 -33.13 -1.06
CA THR A 535 2.69 -33.17 -1.92
C THR A 535 2.54 -31.87 -2.73
N PRO A 536 1.70 -31.85 -3.80
CA PRO A 536 1.37 -30.61 -4.51
C PRO A 536 0.87 -29.50 -3.58
N ASP A 537 0.17 -29.87 -2.51
CA ASP A 537 -0.36 -28.93 -1.53
C ASP A 537 0.71 -28.29 -0.64
N VAL A 538 1.76 -29.06 -0.28
CA VAL A 538 2.95 -28.53 0.41
C VAL A 538 3.74 -27.63 -0.55
N ALA A 539 3.98 -28.11 -1.77
CA ALA A 539 4.71 -27.36 -2.78
C ALA A 539 4.07 -25.99 -3.06
N ARG A 540 2.75 -25.96 -3.26
CA ARG A 540 1.97 -24.74 -3.49
C ARG A 540 2.18 -23.69 -2.39
N ARG A 541 2.15 -24.12 -1.13
CA ARG A 541 2.27 -23.24 0.05
C ARG A 541 3.72 -22.82 0.32
N SER A 542 4.70 -23.58 -0.17
CA SER A 542 6.12 -23.29 0.04
C SER A 542 6.72 -22.25 -0.91
N ILE A 543 6.09 -21.95 -2.05
CA ILE A 543 6.68 -21.07 -3.09
C ILE A 543 6.97 -19.65 -2.56
N LEU A 544 6.03 -19.02 -1.86
CA LEU A 544 6.24 -17.66 -1.33
C LEU A 544 7.28 -17.65 -0.20
N PRO A 545 7.25 -18.56 0.79
CA PRO A 545 8.35 -18.69 1.75
C PRO A 545 9.73 -18.91 1.10
N LEU A 546 9.83 -19.80 0.11
CA LEU A 546 11.08 -20.03 -0.63
C LEU A 546 11.60 -18.75 -1.31
N PHE A 547 10.71 -17.96 -1.91
CA PHE A 547 11.06 -16.68 -2.50
C PHE A 547 11.53 -15.67 -1.44
N ARG A 548 10.78 -15.54 -0.35
CA ARG A 548 11.05 -14.55 0.71
C ARG A 548 12.36 -14.81 1.44
N SER A 549 12.65 -16.08 1.68
CA SER A 549 13.90 -16.56 2.31
C SER A 549 15.11 -16.58 1.37
N GLY A 550 14.99 -16.08 0.15
CA GLY A 550 16.07 -16.06 -0.83
C GLY A 550 16.49 -17.45 -1.36
N ARG A 551 15.64 -18.47 -1.18
CA ARG A 551 15.88 -19.86 -1.59
C ARG A 551 15.20 -20.20 -2.92
N GLY A 552 15.18 -19.22 -3.82
CA GLY A 552 14.40 -19.31 -5.05
C GLY A 552 14.86 -20.41 -6.03
N MET A 553 16.05 -20.98 -5.85
CA MET A 553 16.55 -22.09 -6.69
C MET A 553 15.66 -23.34 -6.61
N GLU A 554 14.89 -23.49 -5.53
CA GLU A 554 13.99 -24.63 -5.31
C GLU A 554 12.57 -24.37 -5.84
N ILE A 555 12.25 -23.13 -6.23
CA ILE A 555 10.92 -22.76 -6.74
C ILE A 555 10.55 -23.51 -8.03
N PRO A 556 11.43 -23.73 -9.03
CA PRO A 556 11.08 -24.49 -10.22
C PRO A 556 10.61 -25.91 -9.90
N ALA A 557 11.25 -26.60 -8.94
CA ALA A 557 10.84 -27.92 -8.49
C ALA A 557 9.47 -27.90 -7.80
N ALA A 558 9.19 -26.87 -6.99
CA ALA A 558 7.87 -26.66 -6.40
C ALA A 558 6.79 -26.39 -7.47
N VAL A 559 7.10 -25.58 -8.49
CA VAL A 559 6.19 -25.28 -9.61
C VAL A 559 5.90 -26.54 -10.45
N GLU A 560 6.91 -27.37 -10.71
CA GLU A 560 6.72 -28.64 -11.41
C GLU A 560 5.82 -29.58 -10.61
N ARG A 561 6.05 -29.68 -9.28
CA ARG A 561 5.26 -30.54 -8.38
C ARG A 561 3.77 -30.17 -8.36
N ILE A 562 3.43 -28.88 -8.48
CA ILE A 562 2.03 -28.43 -8.52
C ILE A 562 1.40 -28.47 -9.93
N GLY A 563 2.20 -28.70 -10.97
CA GLY A 563 1.75 -28.68 -12.36
C GLY A 563 1.01 -27.38 -12.71
N PHE A 564 -0.08 -27.46 -13.47
CA PHE A 564 -0.87 -26.28 -13.89
C PHE A 564 -1.86 -25.73 -12.83
N SER A 565 -1.87 -26.27 -11.61
CA SER A 565 -2.78 -25.80 -10.56
C SER A 565 -2.49 -24.36 -10.10
N HIS A 566 -1.26 -23.86 -10.30
CA HIS A 566 -0.88 -22.45 -10.09
C HIS A 566 -1.72 -21.47 -10.91
N ARG A 567 -2.41 -21.90 -11.97
CA ARG A 567 -3.31 -21.02 -12.74
C ARG A 567 -4.42 -20.40 -11.87
N ARG A 568 -4.72 -21.01 -10.71
CA ARG A 568 -5.64 -20.50 -9.69
C ARG A 568 -5.03 -19.38 -8.83
N ASP A 569 -3.72 -19.39 -8.62
CA ASP A 569 -3.01 -18.31 -7.91
C ASP A 569 -1.74 -17.92 -8.67
N ARG A 570 -1.90 -16.89 -9.49
CA ARG A 570 -0.87 -16.49 -10.44
C ARG A 570 0.34 -15.81 -9.77
N ARG A 571 0.24 -15.43 -8.49
CA ARG A 571 1.36 -14.85 -7.72
C ARG A 571 2.49 -15.85 -7.50
N LEU A 572 2.16 -17.15 -7.49
CA LEU A 572 3.15 -18.21 -7.38
C LEU A 572 4.08 -18.24 -8.61
N LEU A 573 3.52 -18.01 -9.81
CA LEU A 573 4.34 -17.83 -11.02
C LEU A 573 5.11 -16.51 -10.99
N ASP A 574 4.53 -15.45 -10.44
CA ASP A 574 5.25 -14.18 -10.32
C ASP A 574 6.50 -14.35 -9.45
N ALA A 575 6.43 -15.08 -8.32
CA ALA A 575 7.60 -15.38 -7.49
C ALA A 575 8.69 -16.14 -8.26
N MET A 576 8.30 -17.14 -9.06
CA MET A 576 9.22 -17.88 -9.92
C MET A 576 9.92 -16.95 -10.93
N TRP A 577 9.14 -16.16 -11.67
CA TRP A 577 9.68 -15.28 -12.72
C TRP A 577 10.49 -14.11 -12.17
N LEU A 578 10.08 -13.50 -11.07
CA LEU A 578 10.83 -12.43 -10.41
C LEU A 578 12.21 -12.93 -9.94
N PHE A 579 12.25 -14.13 -9.36
CA PHE A 579 13.52 -14.73 -8.95
C PHE A 579 14.40 -15.08 -10.17
N ALA A 580 13.81 -15.69 -11.19
CA ALA A 580 14.52 -16.28 -12.31
C ALA A 580 14.97 -15.26 -13.37
N ALA A 581 14.18 -14.21 -13.64
CA ALA A 581 14.41 -13.27 -14.74
C ALA A 581 15.85 -12.71 -14.81
N PRO A 582 16.45 -12.19 -13.71
CA PRO A 582 17.82 -11.69 -13.78
C PRO A 582 18.90 -12.80 -13.84
N ARG A 583 18.51 -14.07 -13.74
CA ARG A 583 19.40 -15.24 -13.58
C ARG A 583 19.14 -16.34 -14.62
N LEU A 584 18.35 -16.08 -15.67
CA LEU A 584 17.97 -17.12 -16.65
C LEU A 584 19.19 -17.90 -17.19
N ALA A 585 20.30 -17.22 -17.47
CA ALA A 585 21.52 -17.85 -17.98
C ALA A 585 22.21 -18.82 -17.01
N ALA A 586 21.88 -18.78 -15.72
CA ALA A 586 22.45 -19.64 -14.68
C ALA A 586 21.74 -20.99 -14.53
N PHE A 587 20.56 -21.17 -15.14
CA PHE A 587 19.78 -22.40 -15.05
C PHE A 587 20.16 -23.43 -16.13
N ASP A 588 19.96 -24.70 -15.82
CA ASP A 588 20.15 -25.82 -16.75
C ASP A 588 18.99 -25.96 -17.75
N GLY A 589 19.16 -26.82 -18.76
CA GLY A 589 18.15 -27.01 -19.80
C GLY A 589 16.79 -27.50 -19.28
N ALA A 590 16.78 -28.37 -18.26
CA ALA A 590 15.55 -28.91 -17.69
C ALA A 590 14.75 -27.84 -16.92
N THR A 591 15.45 -26.99 -16.18
CA THR A 591 14.83 -25.86 -15.48
C THR A 591 14.32 -24.80 -16.47
N LEU A 592 15.08 -24.52 -17.55
CA LEU A 592 14.62 -23.62 -18.62
C LEU A 592 13.38 -24.15 -19.34
N ASP A 593 13.25 -25.47 -19.54
CA ASP A 593 12.03 -26.09 -20.07
C ASP A 593 10.84 -25.90 -19.13
N THR A 594 11.07 -26.01 -17.82
CA THR A 594 10.05 -25.70 -16.81
C THR A 594 9.55 -24.25 -16.98
N PHE A 595 10.43 -23.27 -17.12
CA PHE A 595 10.01 -21.88 -17.39
C PHE A 595 9.25 -21.74 -18.72
N ALA A 596 9.67 -22.44 -19.78
CA ALA A 596 8.99 -22.43 -21.07
C ALA A 596 7.55 -22.99 -21.00
N ARG A 597 7.31 -24.00 -20.16
CA ARG A 597 5.98 -24.56 -19.92
C ARG A 597 5.10 -23.66 -19.03
N HIS A 598 5.73 -22.83 -18.19
CA HIS A 598 5.09 -22.04 -17.14
C HIS A 598 5.19 -20.51 -17.35
N LEU A 599 5.01 -20.04 -18.59
CA LEU A 599 4.88 -18.59 -18.90
C LEU A 599 3.66 -17.98 -18.19
N ARG A 600 3.77 -16.73 -17.73
CA ARG A 600 2.67 -16.01 -17.10
C ARG A 600 1.59 -15.68 -18.14
N PRO A 601 0.32 -16.09 -17.95
CA PRO A 601 -0.73 -15.92 -18.96
C PRO A 601 -1.02 -14.48 -19.38
N ASP A 602 -0.69 -13.52 -18.53
CA ASP A 602 -0.86 -12.10 -18.77
C ASP A 602 0.41 -11.40 -19.30
N GLN A 603 1.52 -12.12 -19.43
CA GLN A 603 2.83 -11.61 -19.87
C GLN A 603 3.58 -12.59 -20.77
N VAL A 604 2.83 -13.42 -21.51
CA VAL A 604 3.36 -14.48 -22.35
C VAL A 604 4.46 -13.97 -23.27
N ALA A 605 4.23 -12.86 -23.97
CA ALA A 605 5.24 -12.28 -24.85
C ALA A 605 6.51 -11.83 -24.10
N VAL A 606 6.38 -11.22 -22.91
CA VAL A 606 7.54 -10.73 -22.15
C VAL A 606 8.40 -11.91 -21.70
N ASP A 607 7.79 -12.89 -21.03
CA ASP A 607 8.48 -14.07 -20.50
C ASP A 607 9.17 -14.87 -21.62
N ALA A 608 8.48 -15.05 -22.76
CA ALA A 608 9.03 -15.78 -23.89
C ALA A 608 10.22 -15.04 -24.54
N LEU A 609 10.15 -13.70 -24.64
CA LEU A 609 11.23 -12.89 -25.20
C LEU A 609 12.46 -12.85 -24.29
N ASP A 610 12.28 -12.85 -22.97
CA ASP A 610 13.37 -12.92 -22.01
C ASP A 610 14.05 -14.31 -22.04
N LEU A 611 13.26 -15.38 -22.18
CA LEU A 611 13.75 -16.76 -22.14
C LEU A 611 14.38 -17.25 -23.45
N ALA A 612 13.87 -16.82 -24.60
CA ALA A 612 14.29 -17.33 -25.92
C ALA A 612 15.80 -17.18 -26.22
N PRO A 613 16.49 -16.06 -25.91
CA PRO A 613 17.93 -15.94 -26.12
C PRO A 613 18.74 -16.97 -25.34
N VAL A 614 18.35 -17.23 -24.08
CA VAL A 614 19.04 -18.20 -23.22
C VAL A 614 18.78 -19.63 -23.67
N LEU A 615 17.53 -19.98 -24.03
CA LEU A 615 17.23 -21.28 -24.61
C LEU A 615 17.97 -21.53 -25.91
N ARG A 616 18.10 -20.52 -26.78
CA ARG A 616 18.87 -20.62 -28.02
C ARG A 616 20.32 -20.99 -27.74
N GLN A 617 20.93 -20.36 -26.73
CA GLN A 617 22.31 -20.58 -26.34
C GLN A 617 22.53 -21.93 -25.65
N ARG A 618 21.61 -22.35 -24.77
CA ARG A 618 21.79 -23.53 -23.90
C ARG A 618 21.24 -24.84 -24.48
N VAL A 619 20.14 -24.78 -25.23
CA VAL A 619 19.41 -25.95 -25.74
C VAL A 619 19.48 -26.00 -27.26
N GLY A 620 19.32 -24.86 -27.92
CA GLY A 620 19.52 -24.70 -29.36
C GLY A 620 18.46 -23.85 -30.05
N PRO A 621 18.69 -23.45 -31.32
CA PRO A 621 17.79 -22.55 -32.05
C PRO A 621 16.36 -23.08 -32.25
N ALA A 622 16.19 -24.40 -32.37
CA ALA A 622 14.86 -25.02 -32.51
C ALA A 622 14.00 -24.78 -31.27
N ALA A 623 14.53 -25.05 -30.07
CA ALA A 623 13.80 -24.85 -28.81
C ALA A 623 13.36 -23.40 -28.61
N ALA A 624 14.21 -22.42 -28.94
CA ALA A 624 13.85 -21.02 -28.89
C ALA A 624 12.74 -20.64 -29.88
N ARG A 625 12.76 -21.21 -31.10
CA ARG A 625 11.72 -21.00 -32.12
C ARG A 625 10.39 -21.61 -31.69
N ASP A 626 10.41 -22.81 -31.12
CA ASP A 626 9.22 -23.52 -30.64
C ASP A 626 8.57 -22.76 -29.48
N LEU A 627 9.37 -22.25 -28.53
CA LEU A 627 8.89 -21.36 -27.47
C LEU A 627 8.18 -20.13 -28.06
N LEU A 628 8.84 -19.38 -28.95
CA LEU A 628 8.27 -18.15 -29.52
C LEU A 628 6.99 -18.42 -30.32
N THR A 629 6.93 -19.55 -31.03
CA THR A 629 5.74 -19.96 -31.80
C THR A 629 4.59 -20.34 -30.88
N SER A 630 4.86 -21.13 -29.83
CA SER A 630 3.89 -21.48 -28.79
C SER A 630 3.37 -20.24 -28.06
N ALA A 631 4.26 -19.31 -27.70
CA ALA A 631 3.91 -18.04 -27.08
C ALA A 631 3.00 -17.19 -27.98
N MET A 632 3.29 -17.14 -29.29
CA MET A 632 2.49 -16.39 -30.26
C MET A 632 1.03 -16.88 -30.33
N SER A 633 0.81 -18.20 -30.21
CA SER A 633 -0.55 -18.78 -30.18
C SER A 633 -1.35 -18.43 -28.91
N LYS A 634 -0.66 -18.14 -27.81
CA LYS A 634 -1.25 -17.83 -26.49
C LYS A 634 -1.37 -16.33 -26.25
N GLU A 635 -0.58 -15.52 -26.94
CA GLU A 635 -0.57 -14.07 -26.76
C GLU A 635 -1.87 -13.44 -27.27
N SER A 636 -2.52 -12.68 -26.41
CA SER A 636 -3.81 -12.02 -26.70
C SER A 636 -3.64 -10.59 -27.21
N SER A 637 -2.54 -9.93 -26.86
CA SER A 637 -2.29 -8.53 -27.20
C SER A 637 -1.66 -8.37 -28.59
N ARG A 638 -2.16 -7.41 -29.37
CA ARG A 638 -1.58 -7.07 -30.69
C ARG A 638 -0.12 -6.63 -30.58
N ARG A 639 0.24 -5.91 -29.51
CA ARG A 639 1.62 -5.48 -29.24
C ARG A 639 2.54 -6.66 -28.94
N GLY A 640 2.12 -7.58 -28.07
CA GLY A 640 2.88 -8.79 -27.75
C GLY A 640 3.13 -9.66 -28.98
N ARG A 641 2.09 -9.88 -29.82
CA ARG A 641 2.23 -10.63 -31.08
C ARG A 641 3.26 -10.02 -32.02
N ARG A 642 3.20 -8.70 -32.24
CA ARG A 642 4.21 -8.00 -33.09
C ARG A 642 5.63 -8.15 -32.55
N ASN A 643 5.82 -8.10 -31.24
CA ASN A 643 7.14 -8.27 -30.63
C ASN A 643 7.68 -9.70 -30.84
N LEU A 644 6.81 -10.71 -30.67
CA LEU A 644 7.16 -12.12 -30.91
C LEU A 644 7.46 -12.38 -32.40
N GLU A 645 6.65 -11.84 -33.32
CA GLU A 645 6.90 -11.93 -34.77
C GLU A 645 8.25 -11.34 -35.16
N ARG A 646 8.61 -10.17 -34.60
CA ARG A 646 9.91 -9.54 -34.84
C ARG A 646 11.06 -10.43 -34.35
N ALA A 647 10.93 -11.03 -33.16
CA ALA A 647 11.95 -11.92 -32.61
C ALA A 647 12.11 -13.23 -33.41
N LEU A 648 11.02 -13.74 -34.00
CA LEU A 648 11.07 -14.88 -34.92
C LEU A 648 11.79 -14.57 -36.23
N ARG A 649 11.77 -13.30 -36.68
CA ARG A 649 12.43 -12.85 -37.93
C ARG A 649 13.90 -12.50 -37.74
N SER A 650 14.32 -12.07 -36.55
CA SER A 650 15.73 -11.85 -36.22
C SER A 650 16.45 -13.20 -36.16
N ARG A 651 17.11 -13.56 -37.26
CA ARG A 651 17.92 -14.78 -37.41
C ARG A 651 19.12 -14.73 -36.47
#